data_AF-A0A9E5RKT8-F1
#
_entry.id   AF-A0A9E5RKT8-F1
#
_cell.length_a   1.000
_cell.length_b   1.000
_cell.length_c   1.000
_cell.angle_alpha   90.00
_cell.angle_beta   90.00
_cell.angle_gamma   90.00
#
_symmetry.space_group_name_H-M   'P 1'
#
loop_
_entity.id
_entity.type
_entity.pdbx_description
1 polymer ?
#
loop_
_entity_poly.entity_id
_entity_poly.type
_entity_poly.pdbx_seq_one_letter_code
_entity_poly.pdbx_strand_id
1 'polypeptide(L)'
;MTTGNASQGNHVIFIHPDGTSPATFAFARIVDQGPDGRLNWDKLEEARVYLGHMEDQLTGTSNAGAVTHATGVKIYAESFGLDRAVDANGNPIDLNPDPAIARYIDAPLTSLSGKENQTIMQEAVAAGKATALINSGVIAEPGTGAFAAQVGYEDVPAGVTGFDVFPRAQFAEITRQVVESGIDVILGGGLVNYLPVGTQPPAGASAYVQTAAQLDAISTSVSQRPTINLIERAEQLGYTVVYTKEQLQQVVANGNVTKVLGIFAAEDTFNDNVRTATGNLSGVEENLTATNSPSYVPSAPTVGEMLAAAQTIMERNPKFHTGSLTVLEEEGTDNFGNTNNAAGMLDAVRRTDEAIGVALEFANKYENTLIVTAADSEAGGLQIRDPLGPENVGTTNTNPSTVPATPPATGTQTLNFANPLDGQTGRASAPFMGAPADNGLVTNFGVTWAGTPDFAGNIVARFHGSSELLAELPTTVDNTDIYRVMYEALFPDVELSDRPVPQEAPAPTPTQSTGNVIFIHPDGHSPAMFGAARFASEGPDGRLNWDMMSHSGVYLGHLTDQLTGSSDGTGVVHAHGVKNSGDSYGFDAPIAEGGEAVISASGKRQSLMEEARDAGKAVAIINSGQMGEPGSGAFLADVDDRGNVEEIIRQFVEESDAQVIMGGGERWMLPAGEAGRFGGALGQTGVRTDGKNLIEIAQQRGYRVIYTREELATVQPGEKILGVFAWTDTYNSTNEENLERQGLPLYGQPGNPNPPTVAEMLQATLTSVSSDPDGFFVALEEEGTDNFSNSNNAAGAIEATLRADAAIGVAMDFVREVDPNTLVLTAADSEAGGLQVWQPTPFAQGFPSTPLTTQPTIGVNPNGVSAQNANNPLDGTTGRLIDGATGTDSTWTAFPSQPSLDGPMGNFGVAWAGTPDFPGNIVAKAYGLNADLLPSTLDNTFIYEIMYKTLFGEELPNQVLGTVENQTLTGTAENDLFIARRGVDPTSGNNVIAGLSGDDIIYGGDGNDVLRGDFNTSSAQIRQTGGDDIIYGGSGNDRIGGKSGNDQLFGEEGDDRIWGDSGDDLIHGGLGNDTLIGGAGRDTFALALGEGVDTIQGFRVGQDQLGLKGSLTFGQLSFTQNSRGTVISAGSEVLAVLSGQTSTLTVSNFVAIA
;
A
#
# COMPACT_ATOMS: atom_id res chain seq x y z
N MET A 1 -3.79 40.85 -4.90
CA MET A 1 -3.36 41.83 -5.94
C MET A 1 -1.84 41.91 -5.94
N THR A 2 -1.20 41.25 -6.91
CA THR A 2 0.08 41.65 -7.52
C THR A 2 0.15 40.99 -8.90
N THR A 3 -0.23 41.78 -9.91
CA THR A 3 0.16 41.72 -11.34
C THR A 3 0.10 40.38 -12.06
N GLY A 4 -0.97 40.19 -12.83
CA GLY A 4 -1.09 39.10 -13.80
C GLY A 4 0.03 39.10 -14.83
N ASN A 5 0.57 37.90 -15.07
CA ASN A 5 1.26 37.56 -16.30
C ASN A 5 0.29 36.80 -17.20
N ALA A 6 0.39 37.09 -18.50
CA ALA A 6 -0.49 36.62 -19.56
C ALA A 6 -0.68 35.09 -19.56
N SER A 7 -1.85 34.64 -20.03
CA SER A 7 -2.20 33.24 -20.29
C SER A 7 -1.02 32.45 -20.90
N GLN A 8 -0.37 31.61 -20.09
CA GLN A 8 0.68 30.68 -20.53
C GLN A 8 0.00 29.37 -20.91
N GLY A 9 0.31 28.83 -22.10
CA GLY A 9 -0.30 27.60 -22.59
C GLY A 9 -0.03 26.40 -21.68
N ASN A 10 -0.76 25.31 -21.87
CA ASN A 10 -0.69 24.14 -20.99
C ASN A 10 0.64 23.37 -21.13
N HIS A 11 1.13 22.86 -20.02
CA HIS A 11 2.41 22.15 -19.93
C HIS A 11 2.17 20.69 -19.52
N VAL A 12 2.90 19.77 -20.15
CA VAL A 12 2.88 18.34 -19.80
C VAL A 12 4.31 17.88 -19.55
N ILE A 13 4.52 17.19 -18.43
CA ILE A 13 5.76 16.51 -18.08
C ILE A 13 5.41 15.04 -17.84
N PHE A 14 5.81 14.18 -18.78
CA PHE A 14 5.71 12.74 -18.64
C PHE A 14 7.06 12.18 -18.17
N ILE A 15 7.04 11.54 -17.02
CA ILE A 15 8.19 10.85 -16.44
C ILE A 15 7.87 9.36 -16.53
N HIS A 16 8.68 8.62 -17.29
CA HIS A 16 8.58 7.19 -17.48
C HIS A 16 9.68 6.50 -16.65
N PRO A 17 9.38 6.08 -15.42
CA PRO A 17 10.26 5.23 -14.63
C PRO A 17 10.05 3.76 -15.04
N ASP A 18 10.70 3.36 -16.13
CA ASP A 18 10.53 2.03 -16.74
C ASP A 18 10.73 0.90 -15.70
N GLY A 19 9.87 -0.11 -15.71
CA GLY A 19 9.98 -1.27 -14.83
C GLY A 19 9.65 -1.03 -13.35
N THR A 20 9.02 0.08 -12.97
CA THR A 20 8.74 0.40 -11.55
C THR A 20 7.33 0.05 -11.06
N SER A 21 7.25 -0.38 -9.80
CA SER A 21 6.03 -0.64 -9.04
C SER A 21 6.05 0.10 -7.69
N PRO A 22 4.94 0.19 -6.93
CA PRO A 22 4.94 0.74 -5.58
C PRO A 22 6.02 0.15 -4.66
N ALA A 23 6.37 -1.14 -4.79
CA ALA A 23 7.45 -1.76 -4.02
C ALA A 23 8.82 -1.13 -4.29
N THR A 24 9.08 -0.70 -5.53
CA THR A 24 10.34 -0.05 -5.89
C THR A 24 10.48 1.32 -5.22
N PHE A 25 9.39 2.08 -5.13
CA PHE A 25 9.35 3.35 -4.40
C PHE A 25 9.33 3.14 -2.89
N ALA A 26 8.69 2.08 -2.39
CA ALA A 26 8.75 1.71 -0.98
C ALA A 26 10.20 1.40 -0.56
N PHE A 27 10.96 0.69 -1.40
CA PHE A 27 12.38 0.41 -1.14
C PHE A 27 13.18 1.71 -0.97
N ALA A 28 13.05 2.66 -1.91
CA ALA A 28 13.73 3.95 -1.79
C ALA A 28 13.26 4.77 -0.59
N ARG A 29 11.94 4.79 -0.31
CA ARG A 29 11.34 5.51 0.82
C ARG A 29 11.90 5.02 2.15
N ILE A 30 11.91 3.70 2.35
CA ILE A 30 12.39 3.07 3.60
C ILE A 30 13.86 3.40 3.83
N VAL A 31 14.71 3.36 2.79
CA VAL A 31 16.13 3.70 2.93
C VAL A 31 16.34 5.18 3.23
N ASP A 32 15.66 6.07 2.51
CA ASP A 32 16.00 7.50 2.51
C ASP A 32 15.22 8.34 3.51
N GLN A 33 13.96 8.00 3.76
CA GLN A 33 13.03 8.77 4.57
C GLN A 33 12.45 7.98 5.75
N GLY A 34 12.66 6.66 5.80
CA GLY A 34 12.03 5.76 6.75
C GLY A 34 10.61 5.40 6.31
N PRO A 35 9.97 4.43 6.97
CA PRO A 35 8.67 3.92 6.53
C PRO A 35 7.53 4.96 6.69
N ASP A 36 7.64 5.88 7.66
CA ASP A 36 6.69 7.00 7.85
C ASP A 36 6.96 8.19 6.90
N GLY A 37 8.11 8.21 6.23
CA GLY A 37 8.52 9.30 5.34
C GLY A 37 7.74 9.37 4.03
N ARG A 38 7.97 10.42 3.23
CA ARG A 38 7.35 10.59 1.90
C ARG A 38 8.37 11.03 0.86
N LEU A 39 8.48 10.27 -0.22
CA LEU A 39 9.18 10.64 -1.44
C LEU A 39 8.40 11.73 -2.21
N ASN A 40 8.99 12.31 -3.25
CA ASN A 40 8.24 13.22 -4.13
C ASN A 40 7.16 12.47 -4.94
N TRP A 41 7.40 11.22 -5.31
CA TRP A 41 6.40 10.36 -5.93
C TRP A 41 5.14 10.20 -5.07
N ASP A 42 5.31 10.10 -3.74
CA ASP A 42 4.20 9.96 -2.79
C ASP A 42 3.34 11.22 -2.67
N LYS A 43 3.88 12.38 -3.06
CA LYS A 43 3.22 13.69 -2.99
C LYS A 43 2.40 14.03 -4.23
N LEU A 44 2.45 13.18 -5.27
CA LEU A 44 1.56 13.32 -6.42
C LEU A 44 0.13 13.01 -5.99
N GLU A 45 -0.79 13.90 -6.36
CA GLU A 45 -2.13 14.03 -5.75
C GLU A 45 -3.07 12.87 -6.06
N GLU A 46 -2.83 12.16 -7.18
CA GLU A 46 -3.69 11.07 -7.63
C GLU A 46 -2.87 9.80 -7.87
N ALA A 47 -3.44 8.64 -7.53
CA ALA A 47 -2.88 7.32 -7.81
C ALA A 47 -3.91 6.46 -8.54
N ARG A 48 -3.49 5.76 -9.60
CA ARG A 48 -4.36 4.91 -10.42
C ARG A 48 -3.68 3.60 -10.74
N VAL A 49 -4.41 2.49 -10.62
CA VAL A 49 -3.90 1.18 -11.05
C VAL A 49 -3.76 1.21 -12.58
N TYR A 50 -2.62 0.76 -13.09
CA TYR A 50 -2.29 0.88 -14.51
C TYR A 50 -2.29 -0.48 -15.21
N LEU A 51 -2.99 -0.55 -16.35
CA LEU A 51 -3.11 -1.74 -17.19
C LEU A 51 -2.25 -1.59 -18.47
N GLY A 52 -1.12 -2.30 -18.46
CA GLY A 52 -0.08 -2.15 -19.46
C GLY A 52 -0.16 -3.08 -20.68
N HIS A 53 -1.23 -3.84 -20.91
CA HIS A 53 -1.26 -4.86 -21.98
C HIS A 53 -1.15 -4.29 -23.40
N MET A 54 -0.61 -5.11 -24.30
CA MET A 54 -0.43 -4.82 -25.73
C MET A 54 -1.51 -5.47 -26.59
N GLU A 55 -1.49 -5.24 -27.90
CA GLU A 55 -2.45 -5.85 -28.86
C GLU A 55 -2.40 -7.39 -28.82
N ASP A 56 -1.23 -7.93 -28.50
CA ASP A 56 -0.94 -9.35 -28.59
C ASP A 56 -0.60 -10.01 -27.24
N GLN A 57 -0.12 -9.27 -26.25
CA GLN A 57 0.33 -9.84 -24.97
C GLN A 57 -0.16 -9.09 -23.73
N LEU A 58 -0.21 -9.80 -22.59
CA LEU A 58 -0.68 -9.27 -21.31
C LEU A 58 0.36 -8.35 -20.66
N THR A 59 1.63 -8.73 -20.69
CA THR A 59 2.72 -7.91 -20.15
C THR A 59 3.01 -6.75 -21.10
N GLY A 60 3.13 -5.54 -20.55
CA GLY A 60 3.66 -4.39 -21.29
C GLY A 60 5.09 -4.65 -21.77
N THR A 61 5.54 -3.90 -22.76
CA THR A 61 6.97 -3.86 -23.14
C THR A 61 7.36 -2.41 -23.27
N SER A 62 8.63 -2.10 -22.95
CA SER A 62 9.14 -0.73 -23.04
C SER A 62 8.85 -0.17 -24.42
N ASN A 63 8.98 -1.04 -25.43
CA ASN A 63 8.68 -0.75 -26.82
C ASN A 63 7.22 -0.35 -27.10
N ALA A 64 6.31 -1.33 -27.15
CA ALA A 64 4.95 -1.04 -27.59
C ALA A 64 4.17 -0.24 -26.54
N GLY A 65 4.56 -0.29 -25.26
CA GLY A 65 4.06 0.59 -24.21
C GLY A 65 4.37 2.05 -24.52
N ALA A 66 5.65 2.37 -24.82
CA ALA A 66 6.04 3.73 -25.18
C ALA A 66 5.37 4.24 -26.47
N VAL A 67 5.24 3.38 -27.49
CA VAL A 67 4.50 3.77 -28.71
C VAL A 67 3.04 4.03 -28.38
N THR A 68 2.43 3.25 -27.49
CA THR A 68 1.06 3.48 -27.04
C THR A 68 0.94 4.81 -26.29
N HIS A 69 1.87 5.15 -25.39
CA HIS A 69 1.90 6.47 -24.74
C HIS A 69 2.15 7.61 -25.73
N ALA A 70 2.85 7.36 -26.84
CA ALA A 70 3.15 8.35 -27.86
C ALA A 70 2.01 8.55 -28.88
N THR A 71 1.13 7.57 -29.06
CA THR A 71 0.13 7.55 -30.14
C THR A 71 -1.31 7.30 -29.70
N GLY A 72 -1.53 6.79 -28.48
CA GLY A 72 -2.84 6.42 -27.94
C GLY A 72 -3.40 5.13 -28.52
N VAL A 73 -2.58 4.31 -29.20
CA VAL A 73 -3.02 3.08 -29.88
C VAL A 73 -2.18 1.91 -29.40
N LYS A 74 -2.84 0.85 -28.92
CA LYS A 74 -2.19 -0.42 -28.59
C LYS A 74 -1.72 -1.09 -29.88
N ILE A 75 -0.49 -1.58 -29.87
CA ILE A 75 0.15 -2.22 -31.02
C ILE A 75 0.79 -3.55 -30.62
N TYR A 76 1.23 -4.31 -31.62
CA TYR A 76 2.09 -5.48 -31.45
C TYR A 76 3.39 -5.17 -30.70
N ALA A 77 3.77 -6.02 -29.74
CA ALA A 77 4.89 -5.82 -28.81
C ALA A 77 6.21 -5.31 -29.42
N GLU A 78 6.60 -5.79 -30.61
CA GLU A 78 7.88 -5.43 -31.26
C GLU A 78 7.76 -4.34 -32.36
N SER A 79 6.61 -3.66 -32.45
CA SER A 79 6.43 -2.55 -33.39
C SER A 79 6.97 -1.22 -32.85
N PHE A 80 7.57 -0.39 -33.72
CA PHE A 80 8.14 0.92 -33.36
C PHE A 80 7.49 2.04 -34.18
N GLY A 81 6.25 2.41 -33.81
CA GLY A 81 5.52 3.53 -34.43
C GLY A 81 4.84 3.23 -35.77
N LEU A 82 4.72 1.96 -36.15
CA LEU A 82 3.98 1.49 -37.33
C LEU A 82 2.95 0.43 -36.93
N ASP A 83 1.97 0.17 -37.78
CA ASP A 83 1.00 -0.92 -37.60
C ASP A 83 1.41 -2.14 -38.45
N ARG A 84 0.78 -3.29 -38.22
CA ARG A 84 0.93 -4.48 -39.05
C ARG A 84 -0.13 -4.49 -40.16
N ALA A 85 0.32 -4.70 -41.39
CA ALA A 85 -0.60 -4.91 -42.50
C ALA A 85 -1.39 -6.22 -42.29
N VAL A 86 -2.69 -6.16 -42.56
CA VAL A 86 -3.60 -7.30 -42.44
C VAL A 86 -4.09 -7.78 -43.82
N ASP A 87 -4.37 -9.08 -43.91
CA ASP A 87 -4.99 -9.70 -45.08
C ASP A 87 -6.49 -9.33 -45.19
N ALA A 88 -7.16 -9.84 -46.22
CA ALA A 88 -8.59 -9.58 -46.44
C ALA A 88 -9.51 -10.12 -45.32
N ASN A 89 -8.99 -10.95 -44.41
CA ASN A 89 -9.71 -11.50 -43.26
C ASN A 89 -9.32 -10.79 -41.95
N GLY A 90 -8.44 -9.78 -41.99
CA GLY A 90 -7.94 -9.10 -40.80
C GLY A 90 -6.77 -9.81 -40.10
N ASN A 91 -6.17 -10.85 -40.70
CA ASN A 91 -5.02 -11.52 -40.10
C ASN A 91 -3.72 -10.77 -40.45
N PRO A 92 -2.78 -10.60 -39.51
CA PRO A 92 -1.47 -10.02 -39.79
C PRO A 92 -0.74 -10.77 -40.91
N ILE A 93 -0.11 -10.03 -41.83
CA ILE A 93 0.67 -10.62 -42.92
C ILE A 93 2.12 -10.81 -42.45
N ASP A 94 2.46 -12.05 -42.11
CA ASP A 94 3.82 -12.45 -41.71
C ASP A 94 4.73 -12.65 -42.95
N LEU A 95 5.90 -12.06 -42.88
CA LEU A 95 7.00 -12.07 -43.84
C LEU A 95 8.02 -13.18 -43.55
N ASN A 96 8.02 -13.77 -42.35
CA ASN A 96 9.06 -14.71 -41.93
C ASN A 96 8.59 -16.19 -41.96
N PRO A 97 9.31 -17.07 -42.67
CA PRO A 97 9.10 -18.52 -42.56
C PRO A 97 9.76 -19.14 -41.31
N ASP A 98 10.53 -18.38 -40.51
CA ASP A 98 11.11 -18.84 -39.24
C ASP A 98 10.05 -18.80 -38.11
N PRO A 99 9.60 -19.95 -37.59
CA PRO A 99 8.58 -19.98 -36.55
C PRO A 99 9.05 -19.41 -35.19
N ALA A 100 10.32 -19.05 -35.04
CA ALA A 100 10.86 -18.47 -33.80
C ALA A 100 10.71 -16.93 -33.72
N ILE A 101 10.48 -16.22 -34.84
CA ILE A 101 10.43 -14.75 -34.87
C ILE A 101 9.44 -14.29 -35.96
N ALA A 102 8.29 -13.76 -35.57
CA ALA A 102 7.35 -13.17 -36.53
C ALA A 102 7.91 -11.85 -37.10
N ARG A 103 7.79 -11.62 -38.41
CA ARG A 103 8.12 -10.31 -39.02
C ARG A 103 6.93 -9.87 -39.83
N TYR A 104 6.36 -8.69 -39.58
CA TYR A 104 5.16 -8.28 -40.29
C TYR A 104 5.45 -7.33 -41.45
N ILE A 105 4.55 -7.28 -42.43
CA ILE A 105 4.53 -6.16 -43.38
C ILE A 105 4.07 -4.94 -42.60
N ASP A 106 4.84 -3.85 -42.65
CA ASP A 106 4.49 -2.61 -41.98
C ASP A 106 3.34 -1.88 -42.70
N ALA A 107 2.50 -1.20 -41.92
CA ALA A 107 1.41 -0.34 -42.36
C ALA A 107 1.43 1.00 -41.60
N PRO A 108 0.86 2.08 -42.16
CA PRO A 108 0.71 3.33 -41.43
C PRO A 108 -0.16 3.15 -40.17
N LEU A 109 0.27 3.76 -39.07
CA LEU A 109 -0.45 3.82 -37.81
C LEU A 109 -1.24 5.13 -37.72
N THR A 110 -2.54 5.08 -37.43
CA THR A 110 -3.32 6.30 -37.15
C THR A 110 -3.42 6.47 -35.65
N SER A 111 -2.86 7.55 -35.09
CA SER A 111 -2.94 7.84 -33.66
C SER A 111 -4.38 8.14 -33.21
N LEU A 112 -4.62 8.10 -31.91
CA LEU A 112 -5.93 8.38 -31.32
C LEU A 112 -6.42 9.81 -31.62
N SER A 113 -5.51 10.76 -31.87
CA SER A 113 -5.82 12.11 -32.38
C SER A 113 -6.33 12.14 -33.83
N GLY A 114 -6.30 10.99 -34.53
CA GLY A 114 -6.69 10.83 -35.92
C GLY A 114 -5.62 11.24 -36.92
N LYS A 115 -4.36 11.42 -36.49
CA LYS A 115 -3.24 11.73 -37.40
C LYS A 115 -2.52 10.46 -37.83
N GLU A 116 -2.42 10.26 -39.13
CA GLU A 116 -1.62 9.17 -39.70
C GLU A 116 -0.13 9.44 -39.46
N ASN A 117 0.56 8.45 -38.90
CA ASN A 117 1.98 8.42 -38.61
C ASN A 117 2.45 9.64 -37.82
N GLN A 118 1.69 10.10 -36.82
CA GLN A 118 2.13 11.16 -35.92
C GLN A 118 1.97 10.78 -34.45
N THR A 119 3.00 11.09 -33.68
CA THR A 119 2.99 11.01 -32.21
C THR A 119 2.55 12.35 -31.60
N ILE A 120 2.18 12.34 -30.32
CA ILE A 120 1.88 13.57 -29.55
C ILE A 120 3.04 14.57 -29.58
N MET A 121 4.30 14.09 -29.56
CA MET A 121 5.48 14.95 -29.62
C MET A 121 5.65 15.60 -30.99
N GLN A 122 5.44 14.86 -32.08
CA GLN A 122 5.48 15.42 -33.43
C GLN A 122 4.37 16.46 -33.63
N GLU A 123 3.18 16.21 -33.09
CA GLU A 123 2.08 17.18 -33.07
C GLU A 123 2.41 18.41 -32.22
N ALA A 124 3.05 18.24 -31.05
CA ALA A 124 3.50 19.35 -30.20
C ALA A 124 4.53 20.25 -30.91
N VAL A 125 5.51 19.65 -31.60
CA VAL A 125 6.47 20.36 -32.44
C VAL A 125 5.76 21.13 -33.56
N ALA A 126 4.82 20.48 -34.26
CA ALA A 126 4.05 21.10 -35.34
C ALA A 126 3.15 22.25 -34.85
N ALA A 127 2.60 22.14 -33.64
CA ALA A 127 1.82 23.18 -32.97
C ALA A 127 2.69 24.33 -32.41
N GLY A 128 4.02 24.23 -32.53
CA GLY A 128 4.94 25.28 -32.10
C GLY A 128 5.12 25.36 -30.58
N LYS A 129 4.88 24.25 -29.85
CA LYS A 129 5.14 24.14 -28.41
C LYS A 129 6.63 23.93 -28.12
N ALA A 130 7.08 24.32 -26.93
CA ALA A 130 8.44 24.00 -26.49
C ALA A 130 8.53 22.51 -26.13
N THR A 131 9.60 21.83 -26.56
CA THR A 131 9.67 20.36 -26.48
C THR A 131 11.00 19.87 -25.93
N ALA A 132 10.95 18.82 -25.10
CA ALA A 132 12.12 18.16 -24.57
C ALA A 132 11.98 16.62 -24.57
N LEU A 133 13.07 15.93 -24.92
CA LEU A 133 13.29 14.50 -24.71
C LEU A 133 14.51 14.30 -23.81
N ILE A 134 14.35 13.48 -22.77
CA ILE A 134 15.38 13.22 -21.78
C ILE A 134 15.44 11.71 -21.53
N ASN A 135 16.63 11.12 -21.60
CA ASN A 135 16.82 9.71 -21.28
C ASN A 135 18.07 9.50 -20.42
N SER A 136 17.96 8.67 -19.38
CA SER A 136 19.13 8.16 -18.64
C SER A 136 19.96 7.15 -19.46
N GLY A 137 19.33 6.40 -20.36
CA GLY A 137 19.96 5.48 -21.30
C GLY A 137 20.34 6.15 -22.63
N VAL A 138 20.34 5.36 -23.70
CA VAL A 138 20.47 5.91 -25.07
C VAL A 138 19.17 6.61 -25.48
N ILE A 139 19.26 7.73 -26.20
CA ILE A 139 18.05 8.48 -26.63
C ILE A 139 17.13 7.69 -27.60
N ALA A 140 17.62 6.57 -28.10
CA ALA A 140 16.89 5.68 -28.98
C ALA A 140 16.08 4.62 -28.23
N GLU A 141 16.23 4.51 -26.91
CA GLU A 141 15.39 3.59 -26.14
C GLU A 141 13.92 3.98 -26.25
N PRO A 142 13.01 3.01 -26.19
CA PRO A 142 11.65 3.23 -26.62
C PRO A 142 10.89 4.32 -25.87
N GLY A 143 11.00 4.48 -24.54
CA GLY A 143 10.24 5.49 -23.81
C GLY A 143 10.58 6.93 -24.17
N THR A 144 11.64 7.16 -24.95
CA THR A 144 11.90 8.44 -25.62
C THR A 144 11.85 8.36 -27.15
N GLY A 145 12.52 7.38 -27.76
CA GLY A 145 12.63 7.22 -29.20
C GLY A 145 11.27 7.08 -29.88
N ALA A 146 10.33 6.35 -29.26
CA ALA A 146 8.99 6.12 -29.81
C ALA A 146 8.17 7.41 -29.96
N PHE A 147 8.49 8.46 -29.20
CA PHE A 147 7.84 9.76 -29.33
C PHE A 147 8.32 10.53 -30.56
N ALA A 148 9.47 10.21 -31.15
CA ALA A 148 10.03 11.00 -32.24
C ALA A 148 10.27 10.22 -33.55
N ALA A 149 10.31 8.90 -33.48
CA ALA A 149 10.73 8.05 -34.59
C ALA A 149 9.73 6.94 -34.90
N GLN A 150 9.77 6.48 -36.16
CA GLN A 150 9.03 5.33 -36.66
C GLN A 150 10.00 4.46 -37.46
N VAL A 151 10.08 3.18 -37.14
CA VAL A 151 11.00 2.25 -37.79
C VAL A 151 10.24 0.99 -38.15
N GLY A 152 10.38 0.55 -39.39
CA GLY A 152 9.78 -0.67 -39.90
C GLY A 152 10.78 -1.80 -40.13
N TYR A 153 10.28 -2.97 -40.49
CA TYR A 153 11.10 -4.09 -40.93
C TYR A 153 11.85 -3.81 -42.24
N GLU A 154 11.43 -2.81 -43.03
CA GLU A 154 12.17 -2.36 -44.21
C GLU A 154 13.47 -1.60 -43.88
N ASP A 155 13.54 -1.00 -42.70
CA ASP A 155 14.73 -0.29 -42.21
C ASP A 155 15.78 -1.25 -41.62
N VAL A 156 15.37 -2.47 -41.29
CA VAL A 156 16.23 -3.51 -40.74
C VAL A 156 17.19 -4.04 -41.84
N PRO A 157 18.52 -3.91 -41.68
CA PRO A 157 19.46 -4.33 -42.70
C PRO A 157 19.37 -5.83 -43.05
N ALA A 158 19.54 -6.16 -44.32
CA ALA A 158 19.48 -7.55 -44.77
C ALA A 158 20.57 -8.42 -44.12
N GLY A 159 20.17 -9.58 -43.57
CA GLY A 159 21.10 -10.59 -43.03
C GLY A 159 21.50 -10.42 -41.57
N VAL A 160 20.91 -9.45 -40.84
CA VAL A 160 21.04 -9.36 -39.37
C VAL A 160 20.29 -10.51 -38.69
N THR A 161 20.76 -10.91 -37.51
CA THR A 161 20.25 -12.05 -36.73
C THR A 161 20.21 -11.70 -35.24
N GLY A 162 19.42 -12.42 -34.45
CA GLY A 162 19.30 -12.14 -33.01
C GLY A 162 18.43 -10.90 -32.78
N PHE A 163 18.75 -10.11 -31.76
CA PHE A 163 17.98 -8.93 -31.38
C PHE A 163 17.89 -7.84 -32.47
N ASP A 164 18.95 -7.69 -33.26
CA ASP A 164 19.03 -6.69 -34.35
C ASP A 164 17.99 -6.89 -35.48
N VAL A 165 17.18 -7.96 -35.44
CA VAL A 165 16.11 -8.21 -36.42
C VAL A 165 14.85 -7.39 -36.18
N PHE A 166 14.68 -6.84 -34.97
CA PHE A 166 13.50 -6.08 -34.60
C PHE A 166 13.66 -4.60 -34.98
N PRO A 167 12.58 -3.92 -35.39
CA PRO A 167 12.63 -2.48 -35.69
C PRO A 167 13.13 -1.64 -34.52
N ARG A 168 12.73 -1.98 -33.28
CA ARG A 168 13.19 -1.29 -32.07
C ARG A 168 14.70 -1.35 -31.85
N ALA A 169 15.37 -2.36 -32.40
CA ALA A 169 16.82 -2.48 -32.28
C ALA A 169 17.58 -1.56 -33.25
N GLN A 170 16.94 -0.81 -34.15
CA GLN A 170 17.65 0.05 -35.11
C GLN A 170 18.03 1.40 -34.49
N PHE A 171 18.80 1.40 -33.40
CA PHE A 171 19.08 2.61 -32.61
C PHE A 171 19.72 3.75 -33.40
N ALA A 172 20.58 3.46 -34.38
CA ALA A 172 21.16 4.52 -35.22
C ALA A 172 20.11 5.22 -36.10
N GLU A 173 19.13 4.49 -36.60
CA GLU A 173 18.04 5.03 -37.41
C GLU A 173 17.04 5.81 -36.53
N ILE A 174 16.68 5.27 -35.37
CA ILE A 174 15.87 5.97 -34.36
C ILE A 174 16.56 7.27 -33.94
N THR A 175 17.85 7.22 -33.59
CA THR A 175 18.66 8.40 -33.22
C THR A 175 18.67 9.46 -34.33
N ARG A 176 18.77 9.04 -35.61
CA ARG A 176 18.69 9.96 -36.75
C ARG A 176 17.35 10.71 -36.75
N GLN A 177 16.24 9.98 -36.64
CA GLN A 177 14.91 10.57 -36.64
C GLN A 177 14.69 11.49 -35.42
N VAL A 178 15.16 11.10 -34.23
CA VAL A 178 15.14 11.93 -33.02
C VAL A 178 15.89 13.25 -33.25
N VAL A 179 17.11 13.22 -33.80
CA VAL A 179 17.89 14.45 -34.10
C VAL A 179 17.17 15.35 -35.11
N GLU A 180 16.51 14.75 -36.11
CA GLU A 180 15.82 15.45 -37.19
C GLU A 180 14.38 15.87 -36.87
N SER A 181 13.83 15.44 -35.73
CA SER A 181 12.44 15.65 -35.29
C SER A 181 12.01 17.11 -35.15
N GLY A 182 12.96 18.02 -34.94
CA GLY A 182 12.68 19.44 -34.68
C GLY A 182 12.47 19.79 -33.21
N ILE A 183 12.62 18.82 -32.30
CA ILE A 183 12.56 19.01 -30.84
C ILE A 183 13.58 20.07 -30.38
N ASP A 184 13.25 20.81 -29.32
CA ASP A 184 14.10 21.91 -28.86
C ASP A 184 15.25 21.41 -27.97
N VAL A 185 14.99 20.50 -27.04
CA VAL A 185 16.01 19.98 -26.10
C VAL A 185 16.03 18.45 -26.16
N ILE A 186 17.19 17.87 -26.47
CA ILE A 186 17.40 16.42 -26.49
C ILE A 186 18.58 16.11 -25.59
N LEU A 187 18.39 15.31 -24.53
CA LEU A 187 19.41 15.04 -23.52
C LEU A 187 19.47 13.53 -23.22
N GLY A 188 20.62 12.89 -23.40
CA GLY A 188 20.80 11.50 -23.00
C GLY A 188 22.17 10.93 -23.33
N GLY A 189 22.26 9.60 -23.35
CA GLY A 189 23.44 8.84 -23.74
C GLY A 189 23.50 8.48 -25.23
N GLY A 190 24.32 7.49 -25.55
CA GLY A 190 24.29 6.80 -26.84
C GLY A 190 25.24 7.36 -27.89
N LEU A 191 26.38 7.97 -27.53
CA LEU A 191 27.37 8.50 -28.51
C LEU A 191 27.67 7.53 -29.67
N VAL A 192 27.69 6.22 -29.39
CA VAL A 192 27.91 5.18 -30.40
C VAL A 192 26.91 5.24 -31.56
N ASN A 193 25.67 5.64 -31.28
CA ASN A 193 24.57 5.76 -32.25
C ASN A 193 24.63 7.06 -33.08
N TYR A 194 25.52 8.00 -32.73
CA TYR A 194 25.67 9.27 -33.46
C TYR A 194 26.80 9.27 -34.50
N LEU A 195 27.74 8.32 -34.40
CA LEU A 195 29.01 8.36 -35.14
C LEU A 195 29.23 7.13 -36.03
N PRO A 196 29.61 7.30 -37.31
CA PRO A 196 29.98 6.17 -38.17
C PRO A 196 31.17 5.38 -37.62
N VAL A 197 31.27 4.10 -37.99
CA VAL A 197 32.41 3.23 -37.67
C VAL A 197 33.73 3.91 -38.08
N GLY A 198 34.73 3.87 -37.20
CA GLY A 198 36.05 4.47 -37.42
C GLY A 198 36.12 5.97 -37.14
N THR A 199 35.02 6.60 -36.71
CA THR A 199 34.99 8.03 -36.38
C THR A 199 35.55 8.27 -34.97
N GLN A 200 36.42 9.27 -34.85
CA GLN A 200 36.99 9.66 -33.56
C GLN A 200 35.93 10.37 -32.70
N PRO A 201 35.66 9.91 -31.45
CA PRO A 201 34.73 10.61 -30.57
C PRO A 201 35.22 12.03 -30.24
N PRO A 202 34.32 13.02 -30.08
CA PRO A 202 34.68 14.37 -29.63
C PRO A 202 35.39 14.33 -28.28
N ALA A 203 36.32 15.27 -28.06
CA ALA A 203 37.08 15.31 -26.82
C ALA A 203 36.15 15.58 -25.63
N GLY A 204 36.18 14.70 -24.62
CA GLY A 204 35.32 14.79 -23.44
C GLY A 204 33.88 14.27 -23.65
N ALA A 205 33.56 13.69 -24.82
CA ALA A 205 32.25 13.10 -25.10
C ALA A 205 31.92 11.84 -24.28
N SER A 206 32.92 11.22 -23.68
CA SER A 206 32.74 10.06 -22.81
C SER A 206 33.87 10.01 -21.80
N ALA A 207 33.56 9.61 -20.56
CA ALA A 207 34.56 9.32 -19.54
C ALA A 207 35.41 8.08 -19.91
N TYR A 208 34.80 7.09 -20.55
CA TYR A 208 35.39 5.76 -20.76
C TYR A 208 35.90 5.50 -22.18
N VAL A 209 35.46 6.31 -23.16
CA VAL A 209 35.78 6.10 -24.58
C VAL A 209 36.50 7.32 -25.16
N GLN A 210 37.76 7.14 -25.55
CA GLN A 210 38.63 8.24 -26.01
C GLN A 210 39.16 8.06 -27.43
N THR A 211 38.89 6.94 -28.09
CA THR A 211 39.41 6.61 -29.43
C THR A 211 38.34 5.95 -30.29
N ALA A 212 38.46 6.09 -31.62
CA ALA A 212 37.59 5.39 -32.57
C ALA A 212 37.57 3.87 -32.33
N ALA A 213 38.75 3.27 -32.09
CA ALA A 213 38.85 1.83 -31.83
C ALA A 213 38.12 1.39 -30.55
N GLN A 214 38.11 2.23 -29.51
CA GLN A 214 37.33 1.95 -28.29
C GLN A 214 35.84 2.07 -28.56
N LEU A 215 35.41 3.10 -29.28
CA LEU A 215 34.00 3.31 -29.63
C LEU A 215 33.47 2.16 -30.51
N ASP A 216 34.25 1.73 -31.49
CA ASP A 216 33.91 0.60 -32.37
C ASP A 216 33.94 -0.76 -31.65
N ALA A 217 34.65 -0.88 -30.53
CA ALA A 217 34.65 -2.11 -29.74
C ALA A 217 33.37 -2.29 -28.91
N ILE A 218 32.62 -1.20 -28.68
CA ILE A 218 31.37 -1.21 -27.92
C ILE A 218 30.21 -1.68 -28.81
N SER A 219 30.25 -1.33 -30.11
CA SER A 219 29.32 -1.86 -31.09
C SER A 219 30.00 -2.09 -32.45
N THR A 220 30.03 -3.36 -32.86
CA THR A 220 30.48 -3.80 -34.19
C THR A 220 29.32 -4.04 -35.16
N SER A 221 28.07 -3.87 -34.72
CA SER A 221 26.89 -4.11 -35.55
C SER A 221 26.64 -2.93 -36.48
N VAL A 222 26.45 -3.21 -37.77
CA VAL A 222 26.20 -2.19 -38.80
C VAL A 222 24.81 -1.56 -38.69
N SER A 223 23.84 -2.22 -38.04
CA SER A 223 22.50 -1.65 -37.73
C SER A 223 22.55 -0.61 -36.61
N GLN A 224 23.55 -0.71 -35.72
CA GLN A 224 23.72 0.14 -34.55
C GLN A 224 24.61 1.37 -34.81
N ARG A 225 25.13 1.54 -36.03
CA ARG A 225 26.05 2.64 -36.38
C ARG A 225 25.53 3.43 -37.58
N PRO A 226 25.45 4.77 -37.52
CA PRO A 226 24.93 5.57 -38.62
C PRO A 226 25.92 5.64 -39.78
N THR A 227 25.40 5.89 -40.98
CA THR A 227 26.22 6.11 -42.18
C THR A 227 26.77 7.55 -42.28
N ILE A 228 26.22 8.47 -41.48
CA ILE A 228 26.60 9.88 -41.41
C ILE A 228 26.92 10.29 -39.97
N ASN A 229 27.66 11.38 -39.80
CA ASN A 229 27.89 11.98 -38.49
C ASN A 229 26.64 12.77 -38.04
N LEU A 230 25.87 12.22 -37.10
CA LEU A 230 24.64 12.84 -36.60
C LEU A 230 24.90 14.05 -35.70
N ILE A 231 26.10 14.17 -35.13
CA ILE A 231 26.51 15.36 -34.37
C ILE A 231 26.63 16.57 -35.30
N GLU A 232 27.37 16.41 -36.41
CA GLU A 232 27.48 17.45 -37.44
C GLU A 232 26.12 17.79 -38.04
N ARG A 233 25.25 16.78 -38.19
CA ARG A 233 23.87 16.99 -38.63
C ARG A 233 23.07 17.82 -37.65
N ALA A 234 23.17 17.54 -36.35
CA ALA A 234 22.51 18.33 -35.30
C ALA A 234 23.00 19.79 -35.30
N GLU A 235 24.30 20.03 -35.42
CA GLU A 235 24.84 21.39 -35.51
C GLU A 235 24.29 22.15 -36.73
N GLN A 236 24.15 21.49 -37.88
CA GLN A 236 23.51 22.08 -39.07
C GLN A 236 22.03 22.42 -38.87
N LEU A 237 21.34 21.66 -38.00
CA LEU A 237 19.95 21.90 -37.60
C LEU A 237 19.81 22.93 -36.47
N GLY A 238 20.94 23.51 -36.03
CA GLY A 238 20.98 24.61 -35.07
C GLY A 238 21.09 24.19 -33.61
N TYR A 239 21.38 22.92 -33.32
CA TYR A 239 21.63 22.48 -31.95
C TYR A 239 22.98 22.98 -31.44
N THR A 240 22.99 23.47 -30.20
CA THR A 240 24.24 23.56 -29.42
C THR A 240 24.50 22.19 -28.80
N VAL A 241 25.60 21.54 -29.19
CA VAL A 241 25.93 20.20 -28.69
C VAL A 241 26.78 20.28 -27.43
N VAL A 242 26.42 19.52 -26.40
CA VAL A 242 27.14 19.40 -25.12
C VAL A 242 27.34 17.93 -24.75
N TYR A 243 28.36 17.68 -23.94
CA TYR A 243 28.84 16.33 -23.62
C TYR A 243 28.99 16.04 -22.14
N THR A 244 28.91 17.07 -21.30
CA THR A 244 29.17 16.95 -19.85
C THR A 244 28.18 17.82 -19.09
N LYS A 245 27.95 17.46 -17.83
CA LYS A 245 27.18 18.26 -16.88
C LYS A 245 27.65 19.72 -16.84
N GLU A 246 28.96 19.96 -16.80
CA GLU A 246 29.51 21.31 -16.75
C GLU A 246 29.21 22.12 -18.01
N GLN A 247 29.25 21.47 -19.19
CA GLN A 247 28.88 22.12 -20.44
C GLN A 247 27.38 22.41 -20.51
N LEU A 248 26.53 21.50 -20.02
CA LEU A 248 25.09 21.75 -19.92
C LEU A 248 24.81 22.95 -19.00
N GLN A 249 25.48 23.02 -17.84
CA GLN A 249 25.38 24.17 -16.93
C GLN A 249 25.85 25.48 -17.58
N GLN A 250 26.90 25.45 -18.42
CA GLN A 250 27.34 26.63 -19.18
C GLN A 250 26.29 27.08 -20.19
N VAL A 251 25.61 26.13 -20.85
CA VAL A 251 24.50 26.43 -21.76
C VAL A 251 23.31 27.01 -20.99
N VAL A 252 22.96 26.44 -19.83
CA VAL A 252 21.93 26.98 -18.93
C VAL A 252 22.28 28.40 -18.45
N ALA A 253 23.55 28.71 -18.19
CA ALA A 253 23.98 30.07 -17.84
C ALA A 253 23.96 31.04 -19.04
N ASN A 254 24.02 30.54 -20.27
CA ASN A 254 23.96 31.34 -21.49
C ASN A 254 22.52 31.53 -21.97
N GLY A 255 21.92 32.66 -21.61
CA GLY A 255 20.51 32.98 -21.91
C GLY A 255 20.08 33.04 -23.38
N ASN A 256 20.98 32.83 -24.36
CA ASN A 256 20.67 32.90 -25.78
C ASN A 256 20.43 31.52 -26.45
N VAL A 257 20.70 30.42 -25.75
CA VAL A 257 20.58 29.07 -26.32
C VAL A 257 19.18 28.53 -26.02
N THR A 258 18.47 28.13 -27.07
CA THR A 258 17.10 27.57 -26.98
C THR A 258 16.98 26.20 -27.65
N LYS A 259 18.06 25.70 -28.26
CA LYS A 259 18.09 24.41 -28.96
C LYS A 259 19.38 23.64 -28.62
N VAL A 260 19.24 22.50 -27.94
CA VAL A 260 20.38 21.79 -27.28
C VAL A 260 20.32 20.30 -27.53
N LEU A 261 21.46 19.72 -27.85
CA LEU A 261 21.67 18.27 -27.92
C LEU A 261 22.74 17.89 -26.90
N GLY A 262 22.38 17.15 -25.86
CA GLY A 262 23.28 16.60 -24.86
C GLY A 262 23.56 15.13 -25.13
N ILE A 263 24.84 14.76 -25.25
CA ILE A 263 25.31 13.38 -25.44
C ILE A 263 26.30 13.07 -24.32
N PHE A 264 25.82 12.53 -23.21
CA PHE A 264 26.56 12.50 -21.94
C PHE A 264 27.32 11.19 -21.69
N ALA A 265 27.05 10.16 -22.49
CA ALA A 265 27.67 8.85 -22.36
C ALA A 265 27.84 8.12 -23.69
N ALA A 266 28.65 7.05 -23.67
CA ALA A 266 28.93 6.27 -24.86
C ALA A 266 27.77 5.32 -25.24
N GLU A 267 27.21 4.64 -24.24
CA GLU A 267 25.87 4.02 -24.28
C GLU A 267 25.07 4.77 -23.20
N ASP A 268 24.84 4.18 -22.03
CA ASP A 268 23.98 4.74 -21.00
C ASP A 268 24.71 5.66 -20.02
N THR A 269 23.96 6.56 -19.37
CA THR A 269 24.49 7.43 -18.33
C THR A 269 24.60 6.72 -16.98
N PHE A 270 23.94 5.57 -16.82
CA PHE A 270 24.15 4.60 -15.74
C PHE A 270 25.05 3.45 -16.21
N ASN A 271 25.57 2.65 -15.27
CA ASN A 271 26.45 1.52 -15.56
C ASN A 271 25.78 0.21 -15.11
N ASP A 272 24.88 -0.32 -15.93
CA ASP A 272 24.30 -1.67 -15.83
C ASP A 272 25.17 -2.74 -16.51
N ASN A 273 26.33 -2.33 -17.05
CA ASN A 273 27.31 -3.17 -17.71
C ASN A 273 28.71 -2.66 -17.44
N VAL A 274 29.61 -3.55 -17.00
CA VAL A 274 30.99 -3.18 -16.68
C VAL A 274 31.90 -3.41 -17.87
N ARG A 275 32.41 -2.32 -18.46
CA ARG A 275 33.31 -2.39 -19.61
C ARG A 275 34.74 -2.69 -19.16
N THR A 276 35.27 -3.84 -19.57
CA THR A 276 36.68 -4.23 -19.32
C THR A 276 37.49 -4.23 -20.61
N ALA A 277 38.82 -4.24 -20.51
CA ALA A 277 39.73 -4.35 -21.66
C ALA A 277 39.57 -5.67 -22.45
N THR A 278 38.81 -6.64 -21.91
CA THR A 278 38.57 -7.97 -22.51
C THR A 278 37.11 -8.22 -22.92
N GLY A 279 36.22 -7.21 -22.78
CA GLY A 279 34.79 -7.31 -23.09
C GLY A 279 33.89 -6.76 -21.97
N ASN A 280 32.58 -6.75 -22.20
CA ASN A 280 31.58 -6.33 -21.21
C ASN A 280 31.29 -7.48 -20.23
N LEU A 281 31.35 -7.21 -18.93
CA LEU A 281 30.76 -8.05 -17.90
C LEU A 281 29.34 -7.52 -17.65
N SER A 282 28.33 -8.40 -17.58
CA SER A 282 26.95 -8.01 -17.24
C SER A 282 26.94 -7.29 -15.89
N GLY A 283 26.21 -6.19 -15.72
CA GLY A 283 26.28 -5.33 -14.52
C GLY A 283 25.43 -5.84 -13.37
N VAL A 284 25.83 -7.00 -12.90
CA VAL A 284 25.60 -7.40 -11.52
C VAL A 284 26.42 -6.52 -10.58
N GLU A 285 25.87 -6.20 -9.40
CA GLU A 285 26.46 -5.32 -8.39
C GLU A 285 27.92 -5.69 -8.04
N GLU A 286 28.21 -6.98 -7.94
CA GLU A 286 29.53 -7.51 -7.63
C GLU A 286 30.55 -7.20 -8.73
N ASN A 287 30.11 -7.09 -9.99
CA ASN A 287 31.01 -6.69 -11.08
C ASN A 287 31.36 -5.21 -10.95
N LEU A 288 30.39 -4.33 -10.66
CA LEU A 288 30.65 -2.90 -10.42
C LEU A 288 31.59 -2.71 -9.23
N THR A 289 31.33 -3.44 -8.14
CA THR A 289 32.16 -3.43 -6.93
C THR A 289 33.56 -3.98 -7.20
N ALA A 290 33.68 -5.13 -7.87
CA ALA A 290 34.96 -5.76 -8.16
C ALA A 290 35.85 -4.92 -9.09
N THR A 291 35.25 -4.10 -9.97
CA THR A 291 35.99 -3.17 -10.83
C THR A 291 36.09 -1.75 -10.28
N ASN A 292 35.48 -1.48 -9.11
CA ASN A 292 35.41 -0.14 -8.53
C ASN A 292 34.82 0.89 -9.51
N SER A 293 33.77 0.49 -10.23
CA SER A 293 33.02 1.31 -11.17
C SER A 293 31.79 1.90 -10.48
N PRO A 294 31.51 3.21 -10.61
CA PRO A 294 30.29 3.81 -10.06
C PRO A 294 29.05 3.30 -10.80
N SER A 295 27.88 3.34 -10.16
CA SER A 295 26.58 3.03 -10.78
C SER A 295 26.16 4.05 -11.86
N TYR A 296 26.79 5.25 -11.85
CA TYR A 296 26.49 6.35 -12.77
C TYR A 296 27.75 6.97 -13.38
N VAL A 297 27.68 7.45 -14.62
CA VAL A 297 28.79 8.11 -15.33
C VAL A 297 29.11 9.45 -14.65
N PRO A 298 30.30 9.64 -14.05
CA PRO A 298 30.56 10.82 -13.20
C PRO A 298 30.49 12.19 -13.91
N SER A 299 30.65 12.22 -15.24
CA SER A 299 30.56 13.45 -16.04
C SER A 299 29.16 13.75 -16.57
N ALA A 300 28.22 12.81 -16.42
CA ALA A 300 26.85 12.97 -16.88
C ALA A 300 26.01 13.70 -15.80
N PRO A 301 25.09 14.59 -16.20
CA PRO A 301 24.05 15.11 -15.31
C PRO A 301 23.02 14.00 -14.98
N THR A 302 22.41 14.00 -13.79
CA THR A 302 21.28 13.09 -13.49
C THR A 302 20.04 13.47 -14.30
N VAL A 303 19.02 12.59 -14.42
CA VAL A 303 17.77 12.94 -15.11
C VAL A 303 17.05 14.14 -14.46
N GLY A 304 17.13 14.31 -13.14
CA GLY A 304 16.62 15.52 -12.46
C GLY A 304 17.38 16.79 -12.88
N GLU A 305 18.70 16.72 -13.00
CA GLU A 305 19.52 17.83 -13.49
C GLU A 305 19.28 18.12 -14.98
N MET A 306 19.07 17.08 -15.79
CA MET A 306 18.68 17.22 -17.19
C MET A 306 17.31 17.88 -17.31
N LEU A 307 16.33 17.50 -16.50
CA LEU A 307 14.98 18.08 -16.47
C LEU A 307 15.02 19.56 -16.09
N ALA A 308 15.73 19.90 -15.01
CA ALA A 308 15.88 21.28 -14.56
C ALA A 308 16.53 22.16 -15.63
N ALA A 309 17.55 21.63 -16.31
CA ALA A 309 18.21 22.31 -17.42
C ALA A 309 17.26 22.48 -18.62
N ALA A 310 16.55 21.43 -19.01
CA ALA A 310 15.60 21.45 -20.12
C ALA A 310 14.48 22.46 -19.88
N GLN A 311 13.85 22.46 -18.71
CA GLN A 311 12.85 23.44 -18.31
C GLN A 311 13.40 24.87 -18.40
N THR A 312 14.59 25.12 -17.85
CA THR A 312 15.23 26.44 -17.91
C THR A 312 15.50 26.92 -19.34
N ILE A 313 15.91 26.01 -20.24
CA ILE A 313 16.15 26.32 -21.65
C ILE A 313 14.82 26.56 -22.39
N MET A 314 13.82 25.71 -22.14
CA MET A 314 12.50 25.82 -22.75
C MET A 314 11.79 27.11 -22.34
N GLU A 315 11.85 27.54 -21.08
CA GLU A 315 11.24 28.80 -20.62
C GLU A 315 11.71 30.04 -21.39
N ARG A 316 12.93 29.98 -21.96
CA ARG A 316 13.51 31.05 -22.79
C ARG A 316 13.15 30.91 -24.26
N ASN A 317 12.68 29.72 -24.66
CA ASN A 317 12.27 29.46 -26.02
C ASN A 317 11.02 30.30 -26.33
N PRO A 318 11.01 31.08 -27.43
CA PRO A 318 9.84 31.85 -27.83
C PRO A 318 8.56 31.03 -27.96
N LYS A 319 8.66 29.71 -28.17
CA LYS A 319 7.55 28.77 -28.22
C LYS A 319 6.84 28.54 -26.88
N PHE A 320 7.51 28.71 -25.75
CA PHE A 320 7.03 28.27 -24.44
C PHE A 320 5.65 28.82 -24.04
N HIS A 321 5.32 30.04 -24.47
CA HIS A 321 4.02 30.64 -24.19
C HIS A 321 2.83 29.87 -24.79
N THR A 322 3.04 28.98 -25.76
CA THR A 322 2.00 28.11 -26.34
C THR A 322 1.85 26.77 -25.61
N GLY A 323 2.60 26.58 -24.52
CA GLY A 323 2.71 25.34 -23.77
C GLY A 323 3.99 24.56 -24.05
N SER A 324 4.21 23.48 -23.30
CA SER A 324 5.36 22.60 -23.48
C SER A 324 5.04 21.12 -23.27
N LEU A 325 5.82 20.26 -23.90
CA LEU A 325 5.81 18.81 -23.66
C LEU A 325 7.23 18.34 -23.35
N THR A 326 7.41 17.72 -22.19
CA THR A 326 8.64 17.01 -21.82
C THR A 326 8.30 15.53 -21.66
N VAL A 327 9.11 14.68 -22.28
CA VAL A 327 9.12 13.24 -22.03
C VAL A 327 10.49 12.89 -21.49
N LEU A 328 10.51 12.23 -20.33
CA LEU A 328 11.71 11.85 -19.60
C LEU A 328 11.62 10.37 -19.26
N GLU A 329 12.65 9.61 -19.58
CA GLU A 329 12.79 8.19 -19.21
C GLU A 329 13.99 7.97 -18.30
N GLU A 330 13.78 7.31 -17.16
CA GLU A 330 14.86 6.74 -16.34
C GLU A 330 14.96 5.25 -16.63
N GLU A 331 15.55 4.92 -17.78
CA GLU A 331 15.84 3.54 -18.21
C GLU A 331 16.57 2.68 -17.15
N GLY A 332 17.37 3.30 -16.28
CA GLY A 332 18.15 2.55 -15.29
C GLY A 332 17.29 1.70 -14.35
N THR A 333 16.04 2.07 -14.07
CA THR A 333 15.17 1.26 -13.20
C THR A 333 14.85 -0.10 -13.81
N ASP A 334 14.57 -0.16 -15.11
CA ASP A 334 14.31 -1.43 -15.80
C ASP A 334 15.59 -2.29 -15.89
N ASN A 335 16.69 -1.72 -16.39
CA ASN A 335 17.93 -2.48 -16.62
C ASN A 335 18.49 -3.08 -15.33
N PHE A 336 18.45 -2.33 -14.22
CA PHE A 336 18.88 -2.86 -12.93
C PHE A 336 17.85 -3.85 -12.37
N GLY A 337 16.55 -3.64 -12.57
CA GLY A 337 15.49 -4.58 -12.17
C GLY A 337 15.61 -5.93 -12.88
N ASN A 338 15.76 -5.92 -14.21
CA ASN A 338 15.90 -7.10 -15.06
C ASN A 338 17.22 -7.88 -14.86
N THR A 339 18.18 -7.26 -14.18
CA THR A 339 19.41 -7.92 -13.72
C THR A 339 19.43 -8.25 -12.24
N ASN A 340 18.35 -7.93 -11.50
CA ASN A 340 18.20 -8.09 -10.05
C ASN A 340 19.31 -7.36 -9.26
N ASN A 341 19.65 -6.15 -9.68
CA ASN A 341 20.68 -5.31 -9.06
C ASN A 341 20.03 -4.31 -8.08
N ALA A 342 19.94 -4.69 -6.81
CA ALA A 342 19.30 -3.89 -5.77
C ALA A 342 19.90 -2.48 -5.61
N ALA A 343 21.23 -2.37 -5.56
CA ALA A 343 21.90 -1.08 -5.39
C ALA A 343 21.68 -0.15 -6.59
N GLY A 344 21.77 -0.68 -7.81
CA GLY A 344 21.49 0.06 -9.04
C GLY A 344 20.04 0.52 -9.10
N MET A 345 19.10 -0.35 -8.75
CA MET A 345 17.67 -0.04 -8.70
C MET A 345 17.38 1.11 -7.73
N LEU A 346 17.91 1.03 -6.50
CA LEU A 346 17.77 2.09 -5.50
C LEU A 346 18.30 3.44 -6.00
N ASP A 347 19.50 3.43 -6.61
CA ASP A 347 20.10 4.64 -7.17
C ASP A 347 19.26 5.22 -8.33
N ALA A 348 18.64 4.38 -9.15
CA ALA A 348 17.78 4.80 -10.26
C ALA A 348 16.46 5.42 -9.77
N VAL A 349 15.77 4.77 -8.83
CA VAL A 349 14.54 5.30 -8.23
C VAL A 349 14.79 6.64 -7.52
N ARG A 350 15.95 6.82 -6.87
CA ARG A 350 16.34 8.13 -6.29
C ARG A 350 16.43 9.24 -7.33
N ARG A 351 16.98 8.96 -8.51
CA ARG A 351 17.08 9.94 -9.60
C ARG A 351 15.70 10.26 -10.19
N THR A 352 14.84 9.24 -10.31
CA THR A 352 13.43 9.43 -10.68
C THR A 352 12.73 10.34 -9.67
N ASP A 353 12.88 10.09 -8.37
CA ASP A 353 12.23 10.90 -7.34
C ASP A 353 12.74 12.35 -7.31
N GLU A 354 14.04 12.56 -7.55
CA GLU A 354 14.62 13.89 -7.75
C GLU A 354 13.98 14.60 -8.96
N ALA A 355 13.81 13.91 -10.09
CA ALA A 355 13.17 14.46 -11.28
C ALA A 355 11.69 14.83 -11.04
N ILE A 356 10.95 14.01 -10.27
CA ILE A 356 9.58 14.34 -9.86
C ILE A 356 9.57 15.60 -8.99
N GLY A 357 10.51 15.74 -8.07
CA GLY A 357 10.68 16.97 -7.28
C GLY A 357 10.88 18.22 -8.16
N VAL A 358 11.75 18.13 -9.18
CA VAL A 358 11.95 19.21 -10.17
C VAL A 358 10.67 19.50 -10.96
N ALA A 359 9.91 18.47 -11.34
CA ALA A 359 8.62 18.65 -12.02
C ALA A 359 7.59 19.37 -11.13
N LEU A 360 7.51 19.02 -9.83
CA LEU A 360 6.64 19.70 -8.86
C LEU A 360 7.04 21.16 -8.65
N GLU A 361 8.34 21.48 -8.58
CA GLU A 361 8.81 22.87 -8.55
C GLU A 361 8.37 23.67 -9.78
N PHE A 362 8.37 23.03 -10.96
CA PHE A 362 7.88 23.62 -12.19
C PHE A 362 6.35 23.83 -12.17
N ALA A 363 5.58 22.85 -11.70
CA ALA A 363 4.12 22.97 -11.58
C ALA A 363 3.70 24.08 -10.60
N ASN A 364 4.46 24.26 -9.50
CA ASN A 364 4.27 25.39 -8.57
C ASN A 364 4.50 26.77 -9.23
N LYS A 365 5.31 26.83 -10.30
CA LYS A 365 5.55 28.05 -11.07
C LYS A 365 4.54 28.23 -12.20
N TYR A 366 3.99 27.13 -12.72
CA TYR A 366 3.07 27.09 -13.86
C TYR A 366 1.88 26.19 -13.52
N GLU A 367 0.85 26.74 -12.87
CA GLU A 367 -0.31 25.98 -12.36
C GLU A 367 -1.04 25.14 -13.43
N ASN A 368 -0.92 25.48 -14.72
CA ASN A 368 -1.46 24.70 -15.84
C ASN A 368 -0.52 23.54 -16.28
N THR A 369 0.15 22.88 -15.33
CA THR A 369 1.06 21.77 -15.61
C THR A 369 0.43 20.45 -15.20
N LEU A 370 0.40 19.49 -16.15
CA LEU A 370 0.16 18.08 -15.86
C LEU A 370 1.50 17.37 -15.69
N ILE A 371 1.65 16.65 -14.57
CA ILE A 371 2.73 15.69 -14.36
C ILE A 371 2.11 14.30 -14.38
N VAL A 372 2.71 13.39 -15.13
CA VAL A 372 2.31 11.98 -15.17
C VAL A 372 3.54 11.11 -14.93
N THR A 373 3.42 10.15 -14.00
CA THR A 373 4.35 9.03 -13.89
C THR A 373 3.64 7.74 -14.24
N ALA A 374 4.14 6.98 -15.20
CA ALA A 374 3.63 5.65 -15.50
C ALA A 374 4.79 4.77 -15.98
N ALA A 375 4.93 3.58 -15.41
CA ALA A 375 5.73 2.51 -15.98
C ALA A 375 4.86 1.71 -16.95
N ASP A 376 5.46 1.13 -17.97
CA ASP A 376 4.82 0.21 -18.90
C ASP A 376 4.70 -1.22 -18.33
N SER A 377 5.63 -1.61 -17.46
CA SER A 377 5.77 -2.94 -16.86
C SER A 377 6.43 -2.90 -15.47
N GLU A 378 6.50 -4.04 -14.77
CA GLU A 378 7.29 -4.20 -13.54
C GLU A 378 8.52 -5.10 -13.77
N ALA A 379 9.72 -4.55 -13.62
CA ALA A 379 10.98 -5.25 -13.89
C ALA A 379 11.29 -6.27 -12.80
N GLY A 380 11.23 -7.56 -13.16
CA GLY A 380 11.59 -8.70 -12.30
C GLY A 380 10.69 -8.96 -11.09
N GLY A 381 9.70 -8.10 -10.80
CA GLY A 381 8.76 -8.28 -9.68
C GLY A 381 9.43 -8.15 -8.31
N LEU A 382 9.97 -6.96 -8.02
CA LEU A 382 10.74 -6.65 -6.81
C LEU A 382 9.88 -6.68 -5.55
N GLN A 383 10.38 -7.29 -4.49
CA GLN A 383 9.74 -7.38 -3.18
C GLN A 383 10.73 -7.15 -2.03
N ILE A 384 10.23 -6.63 -0.90
CA ILE A 384 11.02 -6.25 0.29
C ILE A 384 10.76 -7.24 1.42
N ARG A 385 11.80 -7.87 1.96
CA ARG A 385 11.66 -8.81 3.08
C ARG A 385 12.32 -8.29 4.35
N ASP A 386 11.53 -8.25 5.42
CA ASP A 386 11.97 -7.86 6.75
C ASP A 386 11.23 -8.69 7.85
N PRO A 387 11.55 -8.50 9.13
CA PRO A 387 12.80 -7.93 9.63
C PRO A 387 13.95 -8.94 9.44
N LEU A 388 15.14 -8.44 9.10
CA LEU A 388 16.35 -9.25 9.05
C LEU A 388 17.28 -8.93 10.23
N GLY A 389 18.01 -9.94 10.70
CA GLY A 389 19.11 -9.71 11.64
C GLY A 389 20.27 -8.93 10.99
N PRO A 390 21.31 -8.54 11.75
CA PRO A 390 22.50 -7.87 11.21
C PRO A 390 23.40 -8.79 10.37
N GLU A 391 23.05 -10.07 10.27
CA GLU A 391 23.75 -11.07 9.47
C GLU A 391 23.46 -10.85 7.98
N ASN A 392 24.28 -11.44 7.11
CA ASN A 392 24.07 -11.33 5.65
C ASN A 392 22.69 -11.87 5.24
N VAL A 393 22.07 -11.21 4.26
CA VAL A 393 20.64 -11.36 3.92
C VAL A 393 20.19 -12.78 3.55
N GLY A 394 21.04 -13.62 2.95
CA GLY A 394 20.64 -14.98 2.60
C GLY A 394 19.64 -15.03 1.44
N THR A 395 18.71 -15.98 1.51
CA THR A 395 17.69 -16.23 0.47
C THR A 395 16.31 -16.41 1.11
N THR A 396 15.24 -16.04 0.39
CA THR A 396 13.86 -16.40 0.71
C THR A 396 13.44 -17.66 -0.05
N ASN A 397 12.68 -18.56 0.58
CA ASN A 397 12.17 -19.75 -0.11
C ASN A 397 10.96 -19.39 -0.98
N THR A 398 10.85 -20.02 -2.15
CA THR A 398 9.67 -19.95 -3.04
C THR A 398 8.92 -21.29 -3.09
N ASN A 399 9.18 -22.20 -2.15
CA ASN A 399 8.45 -23.45 -2.01
C ASN A 399 7.74 -23.46 -0.65
N PRO A 400 6.41 -23.74 -0.58
CA PRO A 400 5.68 -23.77 0.68
C PRO A 400 6.29 -24.73 1.71
N SER A 401 6.57 -24.22 2.91
CA SER A 401 7.27 -24.94 3.98
C SER A 401 6.44 -26.05 4.65
N THR A 402 5.14 -26.16 4.32
CA THR A 402 4.18 -27.05 4.98
C THR A 402 4.00 -28.39 4.29
N VAL A 403 4.64 -28.65 3.14
CA VAL A 403 4.65 -29.99 2.53
C VAL A 403 5.53 -30.90 3.37
N PRO A 404 4.99 -31.91 4.08
CA PRO A 404 5.84 -32.88 4.75
C PRO A 404 6.68 -33.54 3.68
N ALA A 405 8.01 -33.40 3.79
CA ALA A 405 8.94 -34.23 3.04
C ALA A 405 8.71 -35.69 3.48
N THR A 406 7.70 -36.35 2.91
CA THR A 406 7.63 -37.80 2.94
C THR A 406 8.94 -38.22 2.28
N PRO A 407 9.87 -38.90 2.97
CA PRO A 407 11.15 -39.22 2.38
C PRO A 407 10.87 -39.98 1.09
N PRO A 408 11.32 -39.51 -0.08
CA PRO A 408 11.09 -40.24 -1.30
C PRO A 408 11.61 -41.65 -1.11
N ALA A 409 10.90 -42.64 -1.67
CA ALA A 409 11.41 -43.98 -1.79
C ALA A 409 12.84 -43.89 -2.35
N THR A 410 13.81 -44.35 -1.55
CA THR A 410 15.27 -44.28 -1.74
C THR A 410 15.71 -43.88 -3.17
N GLY A 411 16.06 -42.60 -3.38
CA GLY A 411 16.74 -42.15 -4.61
C GLY A 411 16.25 -40.85 -5.26
N THR A 412 15.12 -40.26 -4.85
CA THR A 412 14.62 -38.99 -5.43
C THR A 412 15.15 -37.77 -4.67
N GLN A 413 15.54 -36.71 -5.36
CA GLN A 413 15.90 -35.41 -4.74
C GLN A 413 14.64 -34.53 -4.62
N THR A 414 14.62 -33.60 -3.67
CA THR A 414 13.68 -32.44 -3.59
C THR A 414 14.38 -31.21 -4.20
N LEU A 415 13.71 -30.42 -5.06
CA LEU A 415 14.29 -29.17 -5.58
C LEU A 415 13.77 -28.10 -4.62
N ASN A 416 14.69 -27.35 -4.01
CA ASN A 416 14.32 -26.17 -3.24
C ASN A 416 14.63 -24.96 -4.10
N PHE A 417 13.61 -24.20 -4.46
CA PHE A 417 13.76 -22.91 -5.11
C PHE A 417 13.86 -21.83 -4.02
N ALA A 418 14.79 -20.91 -4.20
CA ALA A 418 14.99 -19.81 -3.28
C ALA A 418 15.51 -18.58 -4.02
N ASN A 419 14.92 -17.44 -3.73
CA ASN A 419 15.31 -16.17 -4.32
C ASN A 419 16.30 -15.44 -3.40
N PRO A 420 17.35 -14.81 -3.95
CA PRO A 420 18.32 -14.06 -3.17
C PRO A 420 17.73 -12.77 -2.61
N LEU A 421 18.07 -12.45 -1.36
CA LEU A 421 17.62 -11.24 -0.66
C LEU A 421 18.54 -10.02 -0.86
N ASP A 422 19.51 -10.14 -1.77
CA ASP A 422 20.31 -9.04 -2.34
C ASP A 422 20.12 -8.95 -3.87
N GLY A 423 19.16 -9.70 -4.42
CA GLY A 423 18.94 -9.84 -5.86
C GLY A 423 19.88 -10.79 -6.59
N GLN A 424 20.93 -11.32 -5.96
CA GLN A 424 21.87 -12.20 -6.64
C GLN A 424 22.33 -13.41 -5.85
N THR A 425 23.36 -13.30 -5.01
CA THR A 425 23.96 -14.49 -4.42
C THR A 425 23.31 -14.86 -3.10
N GLY A 426 22.68 -13.88 -2.45
CA GLY A 426 22.25 -13.93 -1.06
C GLY A 426 23.43 -14.13 -0.09
N ARG A 427 24.67 -14.05 -0.58
CA ARG A 427 25.87 -14.53 0.13
C ARG A 427 26.85 -13.39 0.27
N ALA A 428 27.16 -13.06 1.53
CA ALA A 428 28.16 -12.06 1.92
C ALA A 428 27.75 -10.58 1.73
N SER A 429 26.48 -10.31 1.43
CA SER A 429 25.89 -8.96 1.40
C SER A 429 25.19 -8.65 2.72
N ALA A 430 25.52 -7.52 3.33
CA ALA A 430 24.82 -7.01 4.51
C ALA A 430 23.39 -6.58 4.13
N PRO A 431 22.43 -6.61 5.07
CA PRO A 431 21.10 -6.09 4.83
C PRO A 431 21.13 -4.59 4.55
N PHE A 432 20.13 -4.13 3.80
CA PHE A 432 19.81 -2.72 3.73
C PHE A 432 19.30 -2.26 5.10
N MET A 433 19.60 -1.01 5.43
CA MET A 433 19.19 -0.40 6.68
C MET A 433 18.24 0.75 6.35
N GLY A 434 17.03 0.70 6.88
CA GLY A 434 16.07 1.80 6.75
C GLY A 434 16.51 3.04 7.51
N ALA A 435 16.02 4.21 7.13
CA ALA A 435 16.05 5.36 8.02
C ALA A 435 15.09 5.12 9.20
N PRO A 436 15.28 5.79 10.35
CA PRO A 436 14.43 5.59 11.51
C PRO A 436 12.96 5.86 11.20
N ALA A 437 12.08 4.97 11.65
CA ALA A 437 10.64 5.24 11.77
C ALA A 437 10.37 6.32 12.83
N ASP A 438 9.14 6.82 12.91
CA ASP A 438 8.75 7.88 13.87
C ASP A 438 8.96 7.45 15.33
N ASN A 439 8.89 6.16 15.61
CA ASN A 439 9.19 5.58 16.93
C ASN A 439 10.70 5.37 17.18
N GLY A 440 11.56 5.71 16.22
CA GLY A 440 13.01 5.53 16.26
C GLY A 440 13.52 4.15 15.84
N LEU A 441 12.64 3.21 15.48
CA LEU A 441 13.05 1.88 15.02
C LEU A 441 13.81 1.98 13.69
N VAL A 442 14.93 1.28 13.61
CA VAL A 442 15.68 1.08 12.37
C VAL A 442 15.59 -0.40 12.00
N THR A 443 14.89 -0.69 10.92
CA THR A 443 14.69 -2.06 10.44
C THR A 443 15.72 -2.41 9.37
N ASN A 444 16.37 -3.56 9.55
CA ASN A 444 17.20 -4.17 8.52
C ASN A 444 16.32 -5.04 7.63
N PHE A 445 16.55 -5.01 6.33
CA PHE A 445 15.74 -5.74 5.36
C PHE A 445 16.57 -6.16 4.14
N GLY A 446 15.99 -7.04 3.33
CA GLY A 446 16.53 -7.51 2.06
C GLY A 446 15.55 -7.28 0.91
N VAL A 447 16.03 -7.45 -0.32
CA VAL A 447 15.23 -7.27 -1.54
C VAL A 447 15.36 -8.50 -2.43
N THR A 448 14.23 -8.98 -2.94
CA THR A 448 14.12 -10.16 -3.81
C THR A 448 13.29 -9.85 -5.04
N TRP A 449 13.38 -10.72 -6.05
CA TRP A 449 12.62 -10.62 -7.30
C TRP A 449 11.92 -11.95 -7.57
N ALA A 450 10.72 -11.90 -8.17
CA ALA A 450 10.03 -13.09 -8.66
C ALA A 450 10.67 -13.67 -9.93
N GLY A 451 11.38 -12.86 -10.71
CA GLY A 451 12.02 -13.25 -11.95
C GLY A 451 13.08 -12.25 -12.42
N THR A 452 13.48 -12.39 -13.68
CA THR A 452 14.34 -11.47 -14.44
C THR A 452 13.64 -10.79 -15.62
N PRO A 453 12.49 -11.28 -16.14
CA PRO A 453 11.66 -10.54 -17.09
C PRO A 453 10.67 -9.59 -16.42
N ASP A 454 10.00 -8.79 -17.26
CA ASP A 454 8.92 -7.90 -16.87
C ASP A 454 7.60 -8.64 -16.54
N PHE A 455 6.80 -8.02 -15.68
CA PHE A 455 5.51 -8.52 -15.20
C PHE A 455 4.37 -7.50 -15.40
N ALA A 456 3.13 -8.00 -15.48
CA ALA A 456 1.95 -7.21 -15.89
C ALA A 456 1.12 -6.60 -14.73
N GLY A 457 1.49 -6.87 -13.47
CA GLY A 457 0.52 -6.90 -12.36
C GLY A 457 0.48 -5.72 -11.40
N ASN A 458 1.62 -5.14 -10.99
CA ASN A 458 1.67 -4.22 -9.83
C ASN A 458 1.97 -2.75 -10.17
N ILE A 459 1.52 -2.26 -11.32
CA ILE A 459 1.89 -0.92 -11.76
C ILE A 459 0.85 0.10 -11.29
N VAL A 460 1.32 1.22 -10.74
CA VAL A 460 0.50 2.36 -10.33
C VAL A 460 1.00 3.62 -11.00
N ALA A 461 0.14 4.27 -11.77
CA ALA A 461 0.40 5.58 -12.33
C ALA A 461 0.06 6.68 -11.31
N ARG A 462 0.83 7.77 -11.32
CA ARG A 462 0.61 8.95 -10.47
C ARG A 462 0.43 10.21 -11.30
N PHE A 463 -0.38 11.12 -10.79
CA PHE A 463 -0.70 12.36 -11.49
C PHE A 463 -0.66 13.57 -10.55
N HIS A 464 -0.33 14.72 -11.11
CA HIS A 464 -0.55 16.04 -10.52
C HIS A 464 -1.03 16.98 -11.63
N GLY A 465 -2.03 17.82 -11.37
CA GLY A 465 -2.53 18.75 -12.37
C GLY A 465 -3.99 19.15 -12.13
N SER A 466 -4.66 19.62 -13.19
CA SER A 466 -6.04 20.09 -13.12
C SER A 466 -7.00 19.04 -12.56
N SER A 467 -7.68 19.36 -11.45
CA SER A 467 -8.69 18.49 -10.85
C SER A 467 -9.85 18.18 -11.79
N GLU A 468 -10.21 19.12 -12.69
CA GLU A 468 -11.27 18.88 -13.68
C GLU A 468 -10.86 17.81 -14.70
N LEU A 469 -9.62 17.87 -15.20
CA LEU A 469 -9.11 16.88 -16.16
C LEU A 469 -8.91 15.52 -15.50
N LEU A 470 -8.38 15.50 -14.27
CA LEU A 470 -8.10 14.24 -13.56
C LEU A 470 -9.40 13.59 -13.05
N ALA A 471 -10.45 14.34 -12.73
CA ALA A 471 -11.74 13.77 -12.33
C ALA A 471 -12.45 12.98 -13.43
N GLU A 472 -12.09 13.17 -14.71
CA GLU A 472 -12.63 12.42 -15.84
C GLU A 472 -11.92 11.07 -16.06
N LEU A 473 -10.77 10.84 -15.42
CA LEU A 473 -10.05 9.57 -15.51
C LEU A 473 -10.64 8.52 -14.55
N PRO A 474 -10.77 7.26 -14.98
CA PRO A 474 -11.11 6.13 -14.10
C PRO A 474 -9.95 5.79 -13.15
N THR A 475 -10.22 5.23 -11.98
CA THR A 475 -9.18 4.83 -11.00
C THR A 475 -8.31 3.67 -11.48
N THR A 476 -8.82 2.86 -12.38
CA THR A 476 -8.04 1.89 -13.14
C THR A 476 -7.91 2.38 -14.59
N VAL A 477 -6.71 2.80 -14.95
CA VAL A 477 -6.36 3.33 -16.28
C VAL A 477 -5.61 2.29 -17.10
N ASP A 478 -5.67 2.40 -18.42
CA ASP A 478 -4.76 1.71 -19.31
C ASP A 478 -3.78 2.67 -20.02
N ASN A 479 -2.80 2.11 -20.72
CA ASN A 479 -1.81 2.88 -21.46
C ASN A 479 -2.38 3.87 -22.50
N THR A 480 -3.60 3.67 -23.02
CA THR A 480 -4.26 4.62 -23.92
C THR A 480 -4.83 5.82 -23.17
N ASP A 481 -5.24 5.64 -21.90
CA ASP A 481 -5.69 6.73 -21.04
C ASP A 481 -4.54 7.67 -20.67
N ILE A 482 -3.31 7.15 -20.53
CA ILE A 482 -2.09 7.97 -20.33
C ILE A 482 -1.87 8.91 -21.51
N TYR A 483 -2.00 8.42 -22.76
CA TYR A 483 -1.97 9.30 -23.93
C TYR A 483 -3.11 10.30 -23.90
N ARG A 484 -4.35 9.86 -23.60
CA ARG A 484 -5.54 10.72 -23.60
C ARG A 484 -5.34 11.93 -22.69
N VAL A 485 -4.99 11.70 -21.42
CA VAL A 485 -4.83 12.78 -20.44
C VAL A 485 -3.70 13.73 -20.82
N MET A 486 -2.57 13.21 -21.34
CA MET A 486 -1.48 14.06 -21.84
C MET A 486 -1.93 14.91 -23.02
N TYR A 487 -2.66 14.31 -23.96
CA TYR A 487 -3.10 14.98 -25.18
C TYR A 487 -4.13 16.06 -24.89
N GLU A 488 -5.14 15.77 -24.08
CA GLU A 488 -6.21 16.71 -23.72
C GLU A 488 -5.69 17.84 -22.80
N ALA A 489 -4.73 17.54 -21.91
CA ALA A 489 -3.99 18.60 -21.21
C ALA A 489 -3.27 19.53 -22.21
N LEU A 490 -2.58 18.97 -23.20
CA LEU A 490 -1.76 19.74 -24.13
C LEU A 490 -2.60 20.49 -25.19
N PHE A 491 -3.76 19.94 -25.55
CA PHE A 491 -4.68 20.40 -26.59
C PHE A 491 -6.12 20.43 -26.07
N PRO A 492 -6.46 21.35 -25.14
CA PRO A 492 -7.74 21.35 -24.41
C PRO A 492 -8.98 21.62 -25.28
N ASP A 493 -8.80 22.02 -26.53
CA ASP A 493 -9.89 22.20 -27.50
C ASP A 493 -10.21 20.91 -28.29
N VAL A 494 -9.50 19.81 -28.01
CA VAL A 494 -9.68 18.51 -28.66
C VAL A 494 -10.17 17.51 -27.63
N GLU A 495 -11.26 16.84 -27.96
CA GLU A 495 -11.83 15.71 -27.21
C GLU A 495 -11.53 14.44 -27.99
N LEU A 496 -10.88 13.47 -27.35
CA LEU A 496 -10.53 12.20 -27.97
C LEU A 496 -11.67 11.18 -27.83
N SER A 497 -11.71 10.18 -28.71
CA SER A 497 -12.70 9.11 -28.57
C SER A 497 -12.35 8.17 -27.42
N ASP A 498 -13.36 7.75 -26.67
CA ASP A 498 -13.20 6.73 -25.65
C ASP A 498 -12.89 5.36 -26.27
N ARG A 499 -11.97 4.64 -25.63
CA ARG A 499 -11.83 3.19 -25.84
C ARG A 499 -13.08 2.53 -25.24
N PRO A 500 -13.72 1.55 -25.91
CA PRO A 500 -14.98 0.97 -25.46
C PRO A 500 -14.77 -0.05 -24.30
N VAL A 501 -14.04 0.36 -23.27
CA VAL A 501 -13.88 -0.40 -22.02
C VAL A 501 -15.07 -0.13 -21.09
N PRO A 502 -15.41 -1.06 -20.17
CA PRO A 502 -16.41 -0.81 -19.14
C PRO A 502 -16.09 0.46 -18.35
N GLN A 503 -17.10 1.30 -18.15
CA GLN A 503 -16.97 2.62 -17.51
C GLN A 503 -17.47 2.58 -16.07
N GLU A 504 -16.74 3.21 -15.17
CA GLU A 504 -17.12 3.33 -13.75
C GLU A 504 -18.54 3.88 -13.60
N ALA A 505 -19.36 3.22 -12.79
CA ALA A 505 -20.67 3.72 -12.42
C ALA A 505 -20.50 4.60 -11.17
N PRO A 506 -20.62 5.94 -11.24
CA PRO A 506 -20.38 6.80 -10.10
C PRO A 506 -21.40 6.52 -8.98
N ALA A 507 -20.94 6.62 -7.74
CA ALA A 507 -21.83 6.54 -6.58
C ALA A 507 -22.85 7.69 -6.63
N PRO A 508 -24.11 7.48 -6.20
CA PRO A 508 -25.05 8.58 -6.04
C PRO A 508 -24.53 9.56 -4.99
N THR A 509 -24.87 10.85 -5.13
CA THR A 509 -24.49 11.86 -4.13
C THR A 509 -25.06 11.47 -2.75
N PRO A 510 -24.22 11.42 -1.69
CA PRO A 510 -24.71 11.17 -0.35
C PRO A 510 -25.74 12.20 0.10
N THR A 511 -26.71 11.75 0.89
CA THR A 511 -27.79 12.58 1.44
C THR A 511 -27.52 13.07 2.87
N GLN A 512 -26.51 12.50 3.52
CA GLN A 512 -26.07 12.75 4.89
C GLN A 512 -24.55 12.83 4.94
N SER A 513 -24.00 13.45 5.98
CA SER A 513 -22.56 13.53 6.25
C SER A 513 -22.01 12.33 7.02
N THR A 514 -22.88 11.45 7.50
CA THR A 514 -22.56 10.23 8.23
C THR A 514 -23.41 9.08 7.70
N GLY A 515 -23.00 7.85 7.94
CA GLY A 515 -23.84 6.69 7.63
C GLY A 515 -23.21 5.36 7.96
N ASN A 516 -23.09 4.50 6.95
CA ASN A 516 -22.67 3.11 7.11
C ASN A 516 -21.25 2.88 6.59
N VAL A 517 -20.59 1.86 7.10
CA VAL A 517 -19.31 1.38 6.59
C VAL A 517 -19.42 -0.09 6.22
N ILE A 518 -18.93 -0.43 5.03
CA ILE A 518 -18.63 -1.79 4.60
C ILE A 518 -17.13 -1.85 4.32
N PHE A 519 -16.38 -2.40 5.26
CA PHE A 519 -14.96 -2.66 5.12
C PHE A 519 -14.75 -4.08 4.61
N ILE A 520 -14.09 -4.21 3.46
CA ILE A 520 -13.75 -5.49 2.83
C ILE A 520 -12.24 -5.63 2.85
N HIS A 521 -11.75 -6.67 3.51
CA HIS A 521 -10.36 -7.01 3.68
C HIS A 521 -10.05 -8.30 2.90
N PRO A 522 -9.65 -8.22 1.62
CA PRO A 522 -9.01 -9.36 0.95
C PRO A 522 -7.59 -9.48 1.51
N ASP A 523 -7.34 -10.42 2.41
CA ASP A 523 -6.05 -10.55 3.11
C ASP A 523 -4.90 -10.79 2.10
N GLY A 524 -3.77 -10.10 2.28
CA GLY A 524 -2.58 -10.32 1.45
C GLY A 524 -2.67 -9.85 -0.02
N HIS A 525 -3.66 -9.05 -0.41
CA HIS A 525 -3.88 -8.74 -1.84
C HIS A 525 -2.97 -7.64 -2.43
N SER A 526 -2.70 -7.76 -3.73
CA SER A 526 -2.02 -6.74 -4.55
C SER A 526 -2.72 -6.52 -5.90
N PRO A 527 -2.40 -5.43 -6.63
CA PRO A 527 -2.93 -5.24 -7.98
C PRO A 527 -2.62 -6.41 -8.94
N ALA A 528 -1.52 -7.15 -8.74
CA ALA A 528 -1.21 -8.34 -9.55
C ALA A 528 -2.22 -9.47 -9.35
N MET A 529 -2.73 -9.67 -8.14
CA MET A 529 -3.78 -10.68 -7.87
C MET A 529 -5.06 -10.33 -8.62
N PHE A 530 -5.50 -9.07 -8.55
CA PHE A 530 -6.63 -8.58 -9.33
C PHE A 530 -6.35 -8.62 -10.85
N GLY A 531 -5.11 -8.39 -11.27
CA GLY A 531 -4.66 -8.59 -12.65
C GLY A 531 -4.85 -10.03 -13.13
N ALA A 532 -4.36 -11.02 -12.36
CA ALA A 532 -4.51 -12.44 -12.67
C ALA A 532 -6.00 -12.85 -12.75
N ALA A 533 -6.80 -12.42 -11.78
CA ALA A 533 -8.24 -12.64 -11.76
C ALA A 533 -8.93 -12.03 -12.98
N ARG A 534 -8.63 -10.78 -13.30
CA ARG A 534 -9.19 -10.06 -14.45
C ARG A 534 -8.85 -10.76 -15.75
N PHE A 535 -7.59 -11.13 -15.98
CA PHE A 535 -7.20 -11.83 -17.20
C PHE A 535 -7.96 -13.15 -17.36
N ALA A 536 -8.13 -13.91 -16.28
CA ALA A 536 -8.84 -15.19 -16.30
C ALA A 536 -10.36 -15.04 -16.57
N SER A 537 -11.02 -14.00 -16.04
CA SER A 537 -12.47 -13.85 -16.06
C SER A 537 -13.02 -12.88 -17.12
N GLU A 538 -12.40 -11.70 -17.27
CA GLU A 538 -12.92 -10.59 -18.08
C GLU A 538 -11.98 -10.19 -19.24
N GLY A 539 -10.70 -10.59 -19.19
CA GLY A 539 -9.66 -10.21 -20.14
C GLY A 539 -9.00 -8.89 -19.77
N PRO A 540 -7.89 -8.51 -20.43
CA PRO A 540 -7.08 -7.38 -19.99
C PRO A 540 -7.76 -6.01 -20.15
N ASP A 541 -8.73 -5.88 -21.08
CA ASP A 541 -9.58 -4.70 -21.23
C ASP A 541 -10.84 -4.73 -20.35
N GLY A 542 -11.12 -5.87 -19.71
CA GLY A 542 -12.21 -6.02 -18.77
C GLY A 542 -12.03 -5.15 -17.52
N ARG A 543 -13.07 -5.08 -16.69
CA ARG A 543 -13.01 -4.41 -15.38
C ARG A 543 -13.69 -5.30 -14.36
N LEU A 544 -12.95 -5.62 -13.29
CA LEU A 544 -13.52 -6.21 -12.08
C LEU A 544 -14.26 -5.14 -11.27
N ASN A 545 -15.05 -5.51 -10.28
CA ASN A 545 -15.71 -4.53 -9.42
C ASN A 545 -14.70 -3.64 -8.67
N TRP A 546 -13.58 -4.22 -8.24
CA TRP A 546 -12.46 -3.47 -7.65
C TRP A 546 -11.86 -2.43 -8.61
N ASP A 547 -11.83 -2.71 -9.91
CA ASP A 547 -11.39 -1.73 -10.91
C ASP A 547 -12.33 -0.55 -11.05
N MET A 548 -13.57 -0.71 -10.60
CA MET A 548 -14.67 0.24 -10.81
C MET A 548 -14.99 1.07 -9.56
N MET A 549 -14.21 0.90 -8.49
CA MET A 549 -14.24 1.77 -7.32
C MET A 549 -13.70 3.16 -7.68
N SER A 550 -14.11 4.21 -6.96
CA SER A 550 -13.96 5.59 -7.45
C SER A 550 -12.73 6.32 -6.95
N HIS A 551 -12.03 5.82 -5.94
CA HIS A 551 -10.76 6.37 -5.45
C HIS A 551 -9.77 5.27 -5.12
N SER A 552 -8.47 5.56 -5.25
CA SER A 552 -7.38 4.63 -4.94
C SER A 552 -6.15 5.32 -4.33
N GLY A 553 -5.44 4.61 -3.46
CA GLY A 553 -4.22 5.08 -2.83
C GLY A 553 -3.22 3.97 -2.55
N VAL A 554 -1.93 4.27 -2.64
CA VAL A 554 -0.85 3.34 -2.27
C VAL A 554 -0.76 3.27 -0.75
N TYR A 555 -0.92 2.06 -0.23
CA TYR A 555 -1.06 1.78 1.19
C TYR A 555 0.31 1.47 1.84
N LEU A 556 0.59 2.09 2.98
CA LEU A 556 1.82 1.91 3.75
C LEU A 556 1.51 1.11 5.03
N GLY A 557 1.88 -0.17 5.03
CA GLY A 557 1.42 -1.15 6.00
C GLY A 557 2.29 -1.37 7.25
N HIS A 558 3.37 -0.60 7.46
CA HIS A 558 4.32 -0.94 8.52
C HIS A 558 3.74 -0.80 9.92
N LEU A 559 4.30 -1.60 10.82
CA LEU A 559 3.95 -1.68 12.23
C LEU A 559 5.07 -1.09 13.10
N THR A 560 4.92 -1.14 14.41
CA THR A 560 5.89 -0.54 15.33
C THR A 560 7.23 -1.28 15.39
N ASP A 561 7.27 -2.55 15.00
CA ASP A 561 8.40 -3.47 15.13
C ASP A 561 8.91 -4.03 13.79
N GLN A 562 8.19 -3.79 12.69
CA GLN A 562 8.50 -4.33 11.37
C GLN A 562 7.91 -3.48 10.22
N LEU A 563 8.46 -3.64 9.01
CA LEU A 563 8.01 -2.97 7.78
C LEU A 563 6.85 -3.72 7.12
N THR A 564 6.89 -5.05 7.07
CA THR A 564 5.79 -5.91 6.63
C THR A 564 4.66 -5.88 7.65
N GLY A 565 3.45 -5.51 7.21
CA GLY A 565 2.24 -5.69 8.00
C GLY A 565 1.98 -7.19 8.23
N SER A 566 1.43 -7.52 9.39
CA SER A 566 0.89 -8.87 9.67
C SER A 566 -0.63 -8.81 9.75
N SER A 567 -1.31 -9.93 9.52
CA SER A 567 -2.77 -9.99 9.63
C SER A 567 -3.23 -9.57 11.03
N ASP A 568 -2.53 -9.99 12.08
CA ASP A 568 -2.86 -9.66 13.48
C ASP A 568 -2.68 -8.17 13.77
N GLY A 569 -1.44 -7.70 13.66
CA GLY A 569 -1.08 -6.32 13.97
C GLY A 569 -1.90 -5.36 13.13
N THR A 570 -2.00 -5.60 11.82
CA THR A 570 -2.71 -4.71 10.92
C THR A 570 -4.22 -4.74 11.11
N GLY A 571 -4.80 -5.91 11.43
CA GLY A 571 -6.21 -6.01 11.84
C GLY A 571 -6.51 -5.10 13.04
N VAL A 572 -5.60 -5.06 14.03
CA VAL A 572 -5.68 -4.13 15.17
C VAL A 572 -5.52 -2.68 14.72
N VAL A 573 -4.59 -2.38 13.80
CA VAL A 573 -4.46 -1.01 13.25
C VAL A 573 -5.75 -0.56 12.58
N HIS A 574 -6.41 -1.40 11.78
CA HIS A 574 -7.68 -1.04 11.14
C HIS A 574 -8.82 -0.90 12.15
N ALA A 575 -8.81 -1.72 13.21
CA ALA A 575 -9.80 -1.69 14.28
C ALA A 575 -9.64 -0.51 15.25
N HIS A 576 -8.43 0.00 15.46
CA HIS A 576 -8.13 0.99 16.50
C HIS A 576 -7.49 2.28 15.99
N GLY A 577 -6.95 2.32 14.77
CA GLY A 577 -6.29 3.50 14.20
C GLY A 577 -4.93 3.83 14.80
N VAL A 578 -4.26 2.86 15.44
CA VAL A 578 -2.97 3.05 16.11
C VAL A 578 -2.05 1.88 15.78
N LYS A 579 -0.79 2.18 15.43
CA LYS A 579 0.23 1.16 15.18
C LYS A 579 0.62 0.44 16.48
N ASN A 580 0.73 -0.87 16.37
CA ASN A 580 1.07 -1.84 17.41
C ASN A 580 2.17 -2.79 16.90
N SER A 581 2.52 -3.82 17.67
CA SER A 581 3.48 -4.85 17.24
C SER A 581 2.85 -5.88 16.29
N GLY A 582 3.68 -6.60 15.53
CA GLY A 582 3.24 -7.62 14.57
C GLY A 582 2.41 -8.76 15.15
N ASP A 583 2.73 -9.21 16.36
CA ASP A 583 2.09 -10.38 17.00
C ASP A 583 0.85 -10.03 17.85
N SER A 584 0.35 -8.80 17.75
CA SER A 584 -0.69 -8.29 18.64
C SER A 584 -2.11 -8.48 18.11
N TYR A 585 -3.05 -8.80 19.00
CA TYR A 585 -4.49 -8.95 18.70
C TYR A 585 -5.31 -8.20 19.79
N GLY A 586 -5.55 -6.90 19.61
CA GLY A 586 -6.24 -6.03 20.58
C GLY A 586 -5.33 -5.35 21.62
N PHE A 587 -4.03 -5.64 21.57
CA PHE A 587 -3.00 -5.07 22.43
C PHE A 587 -1.97 -4.26 21.63
N ASP A 588 -1.23 -3.37 22.28
CA ASP A 588 -0.16 -2.59 21.64
C ASP A 588 1.13 -3.41 21.42
N ALA A 589 1.32 -4.45 22.23
CA ALA A 589 2.35 -5.49 22.13
C ALA A 589 1.82 -6.79 22.76
N PRO A 590 2.53 -7.94 22.68
CA PRO A 590 2.15 -9.12 23.44
C PRO A 590 2.21 -8.83 24.95
N ILE A 591 1.25 -9.33 25.73
CA ILE A 591 1.19 -9.16 27.20
C ILE A 591 2.45 -9.76 27.85
N ALA A 592 2.97 -10.85 27.28
CA ALA A 592 4.24 -11.45 27.71
C ALA A 592 5.42 -10.48 27.64
N GLU A 593 5.34 -9.46 26.78
CA GLU A 593 6.33 -8.39 26.59
C GLU A 593 5.94 -7.08 27.33
N GLY A 594 4.83 -7.11 28.08
CA GLY A 594 4.30 -5.97 28.81
C GLY A 594 3.26 -5.16 28.04
N GLY A 595 2.68 -5.72 26.97
CA GLY A 595 1.63 -5.08 26.20
C GLY A 595 0.35 -4.84 26.98
N GLU A 596 -0.31 -3.74 26.64
CA GLU A 596 -1.53 -3.23 27.24
C GLU A 596 -2.62 -3.13 26.16
N ALA A 597 -3.89 -3.09 26.58
CA ALA A 597 -4.98 -2.92 25.64
C ALA A 597 -4.80 -1.62 24.83
N VAL A 598 -5.12 -1.65 23.55
CA VAL A 598 -4.94 -0.48 22.68
C VAL A 598 -5.85 0.67 23.11
N ILE A 599 -5.30 1.88 23.12
CA ILE A 599 -6.10 3.10 23.13
C ILE A 599 -6.26 3.50 21.68
N SER A 600 -7.48 3.39 21.16
CA SER A 600 -7.81 3.75 19.79
C SER A 600 -7.56 5.22 19.52
N ALA A 601 -7.47 5.60 18.24
CA ALA A 601 -7.25 6.98 17.84
C ALA A 601 -8.36 7.94 18.31
N SER A 602 -9.57 7.42 18.62
CA SER A 602 -10.66 8.14 19.28
C SER A 602 -10.40 8.47 20.77
N GLY A 603 -9.34 7.92 21.36
CA GLY A 603 -9.01 8.00 22.80
C GLY A 603 -9.73 6.97 23.67
N LYS A 604 -10.51 6.05 23.08
CA LYS A 604 -11.23 4.98 23.80
C LYS A 604 -10.46 3.67 23.79
N ARG A 605 -10.67 2.85 24.82
CA ARG A 605 -10.16 1.46 24.90
C ARG A 605 -11.19 0.50 24.32
N GLN A 606 -11.56 0.74 23.07
CA GLN A 606 -12.59 0.02 22.34
C GLN A 606 -12.21 0.03 20.87
N SER A 607 -12.50 -1.05 20.15
CA SER A 607 -12.37 -1.03 18.70
C SER A 607 -13.41 -0.09 18.07
N LEU A 608 -13.23 0.28 16.81
CA LEU A 608 -14.20 1.05 16.05
C LEU A 608 -15.59 0.38 16.02
N MET A 609 -15.62 -0.95 15.96
CA MET A 609 -16.86 -1.71 15.90
C MET A 609 -17.59 -1.71 17.24
N GLU A 610 -16.86 -1.79 18.35
CA GLU A 610 -17.45 -1.62 19.67
C GLU A 610 -17.99 -0.21 19.90
N GLU A 611 -17.27 0.81 19.42
CA GLU A 611 -17.75 2.19 19.44
C GLU A 611 -19.03 2.36 18.60
N ALA A 612 -19.08 1.76 17.40
CA ALA A 612 -20.25 1.80 16.53
C ALA A 612 -21.47 1.13 17.19
N ARG A 613 -21.26 -0.05 17.80
CA ARG A 613 -22.28 -0.77 18.58
C ARG A 613 -22.80 0.08 19.74
N ASP A 614 -21.91 0.68 20.52
CA ASP A 614 -22.27 1.48 21.68
C ASP A 614 -23.00 2.79 21.28
N ALA A 615 -22.77 3.26 20.06
CA ALA A 615 -23.53 4.35 19.42
C ALA A 615 -24.89 3.89 18.86
N GLY A 616 -25.26 2.62 19.00
CA GLY A 616 -26.55 2.06 18.59
C GLY A 616 -26.57 1.45 17.19
N LYS A 617 -25.45 1.44 16.46
CA LYS A 617 -25.38 0.88 15.10
C LYS A 617 -25.34 -0.64 15.13
N ALA A 618 -25.95 -1.28 14.12
CA ALA A 618 -25.78 -2.72 13.92
C ALA A 618 -24.35 -3.02 13.48
N VAL A 619 -23.75 -4.08 14.04
CA VAL A 619 -22.39 -4.49 13.68
C VAL A 619 -22.32 -5.94 13.22
N ALA A 620 -21.44 -6.23 12.26
CA ALA A 620 -21.31 -7.55 11.67
C ALA A 620 -19.87 -7.90 11.29
N ILE A 621 -19.51 -9.17 11.50
CA ILE A 621 -18.27 -9.77 10.99
C ILE A 621 -18.57 -10.93 10.04
N ILE A 622 -17.83 -10.99 8.94
CA ILE A 622 -17.92 -12.04 7.91
C ILE A 622 -16.50 -12.50 7.58
N ASN A 623 -16.29 -13.81 7.50
CA ASN A 623 -14.99 -14.37 7.14
C ASN A 623 -15.15 -15.61 6.23
N SER A 624 -14.32 -15.75 5.19
CA SER A 624 -14.25 -17.00 4.40
C SER A 624 -13.48 -18.11 5.12
N GLY A 625 -12.50 -17.77 5.95
CA GLY A 625 -11.74 -18.67 6.81
C GLY A 625 -12.50 -19.02 8.10
N GLN A 626 -11.74 -19.43 9.12
CA GLN A 626 -12.27 -19.51 10.48
C GLN A 626 -12.63 -18.11 11.00
N MET A 627 -13.76 -17.98 11.71
CA MET A 627 -14.35 -16.65 11.97
C MET A 627 -13.51 -15.70 12.84
N GLY A 628 -12.49 -16.20 13.54
CA GLY A 628 -11.58 -15.43 14.39
C GLY A 628 -10.25 -15.11 13.73
N GLU A 629 -10.13 -15.12 12.40
CA GLU A 629 -8.96 -14.53 11.74
C GLU A 629 -8.95 -13.01 11.96
N PRO A 630 -7.76 -12.39 12.04
CA PRO A 630 -7.61 -11.06 12.61
C PRO A 630 -8.12 -9.91 11.74
N GLY A 631 -8.08 -9.99 10.39
CA GLY A 631 -8.49 -8.86 9.54
C GLY A 631 -9.97 -8.48 9.68
N SER A 632 -10.80 -9.40 10.18
CA SER A 632 -12.18 -9.14 10.63
C SER A 632 -12.36 -9.29 12.14
N GLY A 633 -11.64 -10.22 12.77
CA GLY A 633 -11.83 -10.59 14.16
C GLY A 633 -11.29 -9.59 15.18
N ALA A 634 -10.22 -8.84 14.85
CA ALA A 634 -9.63 -7.84 15.74
C ALA A 634 -10.60 -6.69 16.06
N PHE A 635 -11.68 -6.54 15.29
CA PHE A 635 -12.74 -5.58 15.58
C PHE A 635 -13.61 -5.98 16.78
N LEU A 636 -13.61 -7.23 17.25
CA LEU A 636 -14.54 -7.70 18.30
C LEU A 636 -13.89 -8.48 19.43
N ALA A 637 -12.58 -8.66 19.43
CA ALA A 637 -11.89 -9.41 20.47
C ALA A 637 -10.47 -8.91 20.71
N ASP A 638 -10.03 -9.06 21.96
CA ASP A 638 -8.66 -8.80 22.39
C ASP A 638 -8.10 -10.08 23.02
N VAL A 639 -6.96 -10.58 22.52
CA VAL A 639 -6.23 -11.72 23.09
C VAL A 639 -4.71 -11.53 23.01
N ASP A 640 -3.99 -12.16 23.92
CA ASP A 640 -2.51 -12.15 23.95
C ASP A 640 -1.87 -12.92 22.78
N ASP A 641 -2.58 -13.92 22.25
CA ASP A 641 -2.09 -14.83 21.22
C ASP A 641 -3.24 -15.14 20.24
N ARG A 642 -3.04 -14.81 18.96
CA ARG A 642 -3.99 -15.12 17.87
C ARG A 642 -4.38 -16.60 17.83
N GLY A 643 -3.48 -17.48 18.25
CA GLY A 643 -3.69 -18.92 18.30
C GLY A 643 -4.78 -19.33 19.29
N ASN A 644 -5.19 -18.44 20.19
CA ASN A 644 -6.28 -18.66 21.13
C ASN A 644 -7.67 -18.42 20.51
N VAL A 645 -7.91 -19.08 19.37
CA VAL A 645 -9.17 -19.02 18.61
C VAL A 645 -10.39 -19.38 19.47
N GLU A 646 -10.24 -20.24 20.48
CA GLU A 646 -11.31 -20.57 21.42
C GLU A 646 -11.78 -19.36 22.24
N GLU A 647 -10.86 -18.50 22.64
CA GLU A 647 -11.16 -17.29 23.40
C GLU A 647 -11.70 -16.18 22.50
N ILE A 648 -11.11 -15.98 21.32
CA ILE A 648 -11.58 -15.03 20.31
C ILE A 648 -13.07 -15.28 19.99
N ILE A 649 -13.42 -16.50 19.61
CA ILE A 649 -14.80 -16.85 19.24
C ILE A 649 -15.73 -16.79 20.46
N ARG A 650 -15.22 -17.02 21.68
CA ARG A 650 -16.00 -16.82 22.91
C ARG A 650 -16.39 -15.35 23.06
N GLN A 651 -15.46 -14.41 22.89
CA GLN A 651 -15.74 -12.97 22.97
C GLN A 651 -16.77 -12.55 21.91
N PHE A 652 -16.66 -13.05 20.67
CA PHE A 652 -17.67 -12.78 19.64
C PHE A 652 -19.07 -13.21 20.08
N VAL A 653 -19.21 -14.43 20.59
CA VAL A 653 -20.54 -14.99 20.92
C VAL A 653 -21.08 -14.48 22.25
N GLU A 654 -20.23 -14.26 23.25
CA GLU A 654 -20.63 -13.94 24.64
C GLU A 654 -20.55 -12.44 24.99
N GLU A 655 -19.74 -11.66 24.29
CA GLU A 655 -19.39 -10.30 24.73
C GLU A 655 -19.69 -9.23 23.67
N SER A 656 -19.44 -9.52 22.39
CA SER A 656 -19.56 -8.51 21.31
C SER A 656 -20.97 -7.92 21.12
N ASP A 657 -22.01 -8.71 21.38
CA ASP A 657 -23.41 -8.44 21.01
C ASP A 657 -23.64 -8.16 19.51
N ALA A 658 -22.71 -8.54 18.63
CA ALA A 658 -22.81 -8.33 17.19
C ALA A 658 -24.14 -8.86 16.60
N GLN A 659 -24.65 -8.16 15.59
CA GLN A 659 -25.90 -8.56 14.94
C GLN A 659 -25.70 -9.80 14.06
N VAL A 660 -24.55 -9.88 13.37
CA VAL A 660 -24.22 -10.99 12.47
C VAL A 660 -22.78 -11.44 12.68
N ILE A 661 -22.58 -12.75 12.84
CA ILE A 661 -21.26 -13.39 12.92
C ILE A 661 -21.27 -14.56 11.94
N MET A 662 -20.38 -14.57 10.94
CA MET A 662 -20.40 -15.62 9.91
C MET A 662 -19.00 -16.05 9.48
N GLY A 663 -18.80 -17.36 9.34
CA GLY A 663 -17.61 -17.94 8.73
C GLY A 663 -17.51 -19.45 8.93
N GLY A 664 -16.29 -19.96 8.84
CA GLY A 664 -15.93 -21.31 9.27
C GLY A 664 -15.68 -21.39 10.78
N GLY A 665 -15.19 -22.55 11.25
CA GLY A 665 -14.65 -22.70 12.60
C GLY A 665 -15.53 -23.43 13.62
N GLU A 666 -16.44 -24.31 13.20
CA GLU A 666 -17.26 -25.12 14.12
C GLU A 666 -16.41 -25.83 15.18
N ARG A 667 -15.18 -26.23 14.81
CA ARG A 667 -14.19 -26.88 15.68
C ARG A 667 -14.01 -26.20 17.03
N TRP A 668 -13.88 -24.87 17.05
CA TRP A 668 -13.55 -24.08 18.24
C TRP A 668 -14.77 -23.61 19.03
N MET A 669 -15.98 -23.93 18.54
CA MET A 669 -17.24 -23.62 19.21
C MET A 669 -17.73 -24.73 20.13
N LEU A 670 -17.17 -25.94 20.01
CA LEU A 670 -17.70 -27.15 20.63
C LEU A 670 -16.77 -27.74 21.70
N PRO A 671 -17.30 -28.32 22.80
CA PRO A 671 -16.53 -29.03 23.81
C PRO A 671 -15.70 -30.18 23.24
N ALA A 672 -14.55 -30.44 23.87
CA ALA A 672 -13.77 -31.64 23.63
C ALA A 672 -14.62 -32.91 23.83
N GLY A 673 -14.72 -33.72 22.77
CA GLY A 673 -15.52 -34.95 22.76
C GLY A 673 -16.95 -34.81 22.22
N GLU A 674 -17.41 -33.60 21.91
CA GLU A 674 -18.69 -33.36 21.23
C GLU A 674 -18.51 -33.21 19.72
N ALA A 675 -19.35 -33.87 18.93
CA ALA A 675 -19.33 -33.78 17.47
C ALA A 675 -20.45 -32.85 16.99
N GLY A 676 -20.05 -31.82 16.24
CA GLY A 676 -20.97 -30.91 15.55
C GLY A 676 -21.50 -31.46 14.24
N ARG A 677 -22.08 -30.59 13.42
CA ARG A 677 -22.59 -30.90 12.09
C ARG A 677 -21.46 -31.34 11.14
N PHE A 678 -20.39 -30.55 11.05
CA PHE A 678 -19.26 -30.80 10.17
C PHE A 678 -18.24 -31.72 10.83
N GLY A 679 -17.95 -31.52 12.12
CA GLY A 679 -17.12 -32.43 12.90
C GLY A 679 -17.62 -33.87 12.84
N GLY A 680 -18.94 -34.06 13.00
CA GLY A 680 -19.57 -35.37 12.88
C GLY A 680 -19.44 -36.00 11.49
N ALA A 681 -19.52 -35.20 10.42
CA ALA A 681 -19.29 -35.67 9.05
C ALA A 681 -17.84 -36.12 8.81
N LEU A 682 -16.89 -35.51 9.53
CA LEU A 682 -15.46 -35.82 9.48
C LEU A 682 -15.02 -36.88 10.51
N GLY A 683 -15.92 -37.31 11.40
CA GLY A 683 -15.56 -38.18 12.52
C GLY A 683 -14.64 -37.51 13.55
N GLN A 684 -14.72 -36.19 13.68
CA GLN A 684 -13.95 -35.35 14.59
C GLN A 684 -14.86 -34.73 15.67
N THR A 685 -14.27 -34.25 16.76
CA THR A 685 -14.96 -33.58 17.86
C THR A 685 -14.34 -32.22 18.14
N GLY A 686 -15.07 -31.34 18.83
CA GLY A 686 -14.62 -30.01 19.23
C GLY A 686 -13.34 -30.02 20.06
N VAL A 687 -12.76 -28.85 20.27
CA VAL A 687 -11.49 -28.68 21.00
C VAL A 687 -11.64 -28.00 22.36
N ARG A 688 -12.79 -27.39 22.66
CA ARG A 688 -12.97 -26.55 23.87
C ARG A 688 -12.74 -27.31 25.16
N THR A 689 -11.80 -26.80 25.96
CA THR A 689 -11.43 -27.38 27.25
C THR A 689 -12.24 -26.81 28.42
N ASP A 690 -12.91 -25.68 28.23
CA ASP A 690 -13.78 -25.03 29.22
C ASP A 690 -15.17 -25.67 29.34
N GLY A 691 -15.49 -26.63 28.47
CA GLY A 691 -16.75 -27.37 28.44
C GLY A 691 -17.94 -26.56 27.91
N LYS A 692 -17.71 -25.38 27.31
CA LYS A 692 -18.78 -24.56 26.73
C LYS A 692 -19.14 -25.01 25.32
N ASN A 693 -20.42 -24.96 24.98
CA ASN A 693 -20.91 -25.10 23.61
C ASN A 693 -21.42 -23.72 23.14
N LEU A 694 -20.59 -23.03 22.36
CA LEU A 694 -20.86 -21.66 21.94
C LEU A 694 -22.05 -21.57 20.97
N ILE A 695 -22.35 -22.63 20.23
CA ILE A 695 -23.52 -22.68 19.34
C ILE A 695 -24.82 -22.65 20.17
N GLU A 696 -24.89 -23.43 21.24
CA GLU A 696 -26.04 -23.41 22.15
C GLU A 696 -26.16 -22.08 22.90
N ILE A 697 -25.03 -21.49 23.30
CA ILE A 697 -24.99 -20.18 23.95
C ILE A 697 -25.49 -19.09 22.99
N ALA A 698 -25.06 -19.10 21.73
CA ALA A 698 -25.55 -18.17 20.71
C ALA A 698 -27.08 -18.26 20.55
N GLN A 699 -27.64 -19.47 20.49
CA GLN A 699 -29.09 -19.66 20.43
C GLN A 699 -29.81 -19.08 21.66
N GLN A 700 -29.23 -19.26 22.86
CA GLN A 700 -29.77 -18.67 24.09
C GLN A 700 -29.73 -17.14 24.08
N ARG A 701 -28.73 -16.55 23.40
CA ARG A 701 -28.61 -15.10 23.19
C ARG A 701 -29.43 -14.58 22.00
N GLY A 702 -30.23 -15.43 21.36
CA GLY A 702 -31.18 -15.05 20.32
C GLY A 702 -30.66 -15.15 18.89
N TYR A 703 -29.45 -15.70 18.68
CA TYR A 703 -28.96 -15.96 17.33
C TYR A 703 -29.71 -17.11 16.67
N ARG A 704 -30.11 -16.91 15.41
CA ARG A 704 -30.46 -18.00 14.50
C ARG A 704 -29.16 -18.57 13.92
N VAL A 705 -28.92 -19.85 14.21
CA VAL A 705 -27.75 -20.55 13.68
C VAL A 705 -28.04 -21.09 12.29
N ILE A 706 -27.17 -20.78 11.33
CA ILE A 706 -27.28 -21.14 9.92
C ILE A 706 -26.06 -21.98 9.53
N TYR A 707 -26.28 -23.05 8.77
CA TYR A 707 -25.22 -23.97 8.35
C TYR A 707 -25.08 -24.11 6.83
N THR A 708 -26.07 -23.70 6.05
CA THR A 708 -26.04 -23.88 4.59
C THR A 708 -26.39 -22.61 3.82
N ARG A 709 -25.98 -22.58 2.55
CA ARG A 709 -26.30 -21.50 1.62
C ARG A 709 -27.81 -21.30 1.46
N GLU A 710 -28.58 -22.39 1.45
CA GLU A 710 -30.05 -22.32 1.35
C GLU A 710 -30.69 -21.72 2.60
N GLU A 711 -30.16 -22.03 3.78
CA GLU A 711 -30.62 -21.45 5.04
C GLU A 711 -30.26 -19.95 5.12
N LEU A 712 -29.08 -19.56 4.60
CA LEU A 712 -28.63 -18.17 4.51
C LEU A 712 -29.56 -17.32 3.64
N ALA A 713 -30.00 -17.86 2.50
CA ALA A 713 -30.93 -17.16 1.60
C ALA A 713 -32.32 -16.86 2.21
N THR A 714 -32.59 -17.35 3.43
CA THR A 714 -33.86 -17.08 4.15
C THR A 714 -33.76 -15.99 5.22
N VAL A 715 -32.58 -15.37 5.40
CA VAL A 715 -32.39 -14.26 6.35
C VAL A 715 -33.41 -13.16 6.13
N GLN A 716 -33.98 -12.68 7.25
CA GLN A 716 -34.96 -11.59 7.28
C GLN A 716 -34.34 -10.34 7.93
N PRO A 717 -34.91 -9.15 7.68
CA PRO A 717 -34.48 -7.91 8.32
C PRO A 717 -34.47 -7.99 9.85
N GLY A 718 -33.38 -7.53 10.48
CA GLY A 718 -33.20 -7.46 11.93
C GLY A 718 -32.93 -8.80 12.64
N GLU A 719 -32.72 -9.90 11.93
CA GLU A 719 -32.37 -11.19 12.55
C GLU A 719 -30.95 -11.19 13.13
N LYS A 720 -30.75 -11.69 14.36
CA LYS A 720 -29.39 -11.99 14.85
C LYS A 720 -28.93 -13.31 14.24
N ILE A 721 -27.82 -13.32 13.52
CA ILE A 721 -27.36 -14.49 12.75
C ILE A 721 -26.01 -14.97 13.23
N LEU A 722 -25.91 -16.29 13.46
CA LEU A 722 -24.63 -16.99 13.57
C LEU A 722 -24.51 -17.99 12.40
N GLY A 723 -23.70 -17.68 11.41
CA GLY A 723 -23.42 -18.57 10.28
C GLY A 723 -22.17 -19.41 10.55
N VAL A 724 -22.32 -20.73 10.62
CA VAL A 724 -21.21 -21.67 10.79
C VAL A 724 -21.21 -22.58 9.57
N PHE A 725 -20.28 -22.38 8.64
CA PHE A 725 -20.34 -23.00 7.32
C PHE A 725 -19.30 -24.09 7.09
N ALA A 726 -18.31 -24.22 7.97
CA ALA A 726 -17.26 -25.21 7.83
C ALA A 726 -16.70 -25.67 9.17
N TRP A 727 -15.94 -26.77 9.14
CA TRP A 727 -15.23 -27.28 10.31
C TRP A 727 -14.07 -26.36 10.73
N THR A 728 -13.24 -25.93 9.77
CA THR A 728 -12.22 -24.88 9.93
C THR A 728 -12.53 -23.73 8.98
N ASP A 729 -12.20 -23.87 7.69
CA ASP A 729 -12.28 -22.81 6.69
C ASP A 729 -13.25 -23.23 5.59
N THR A 730 -13.85 -22.28 4.88
CA THR A 730 -14.79 -22.62 3.79
C THR A 730 -14.08 -23.09 2.52
N TYR A 731 -12.76 -22.94 2.43
CA TYR A 731 -11.88 -23.35 1.33
C TYR A 731 -10.77 -24.29 1.81
N ASN A 732 -9.97 -24.83 0.87
CA ASN A 732 -8.84 -25.72 1.15
C ASN A 732 -7.53 -25.11 0.63
N SER A 733 -6.80 -24.38 1.45
CA SER A 733 -5.68 -23.53 1.03
C SER A 733 -4.32 -24.21 0.79
N THR A 734 -4.22 -25.54 0.82
CA THR A 734 -2.95 -26.22 0.46
C THR A 734 -2.66 -26.13 -1.04
N ASN A 735 -1.43 -26.44 -1.45
CA ASN A 735 -1.06 -26.57 -2.86
C ASN A 735 -1.94 -27.55 -3.67
N GLU A 736 -1.98 -27.32 -4.98
CA GLU A 736 -2.84 -27.99 -5.96
C GLU A 736 -2.63 -29.51 -5.98
N GLU A 737 -1.39 -30.00 -5.86
CA GLU A 737 -1.11 -31.44 -5.88
C GLU A 737 -1.64 -32.16 -4.62
N ASN A 738 -1.64 -31.48 -3.48
CA ASN A 738 -2.23 -32.02 -2.26
C ASN A 738 -3.76 -32.06 -2.37
N LEU A 739 -4.37 -31.02 -2.94
CA LEU A 739 -5.82 -30.99 -3.19
C LEU A 739 -6.24 -32.14 -4.12
N GLU A 740 -5.54 -32.34 -5.23
CA GLU A 740 -5.82 -33.44 -6.16
C GLU A 740 -5.67 -34.80 -5.47
N ARG A 741 -4.59 -35.01 -4.68
CA ARG A 741 -4.36 -36.27 -3.95
C ARG A 741 -5.43 -36.56 -2.92
N GLN A 742 -5.95 -35.53 -2.26
CA GLN A 742 -6.98 -35.64 -1.24
C GLN A 742 -8.39 -35.67 -1.86
N GLY A 743 -8.53 -35.35 -3.15
CA GLY A 743 -9.82 -35.23 -3.83
C GLY A 743 -10.65 -34.06 -3.31
N LEU A 744 -10.00 -32.97 -2.92
CA LEU A 744 -10.63 -31.77 -2.37
C LEU A 744 -10.70 -30.66 -3.44
N PRO A 745 -11.82 -29.90 -3.52
CA PRO A 745 -11.90 -28.71 -4.35
C PRO A 745 -11.15 -27.52 -3.71
N LEU A 746 -10.97 -26.43 -4.46
CA LEU A 746 -10.49 -25.16 -3.89
C LEU A 746 -11.46 -24.63 -2.83
N TYR A 747 -12.76 -24.58 -3.16
CA TYR A 747 -13.83 -24.08 -2.28
C TYR A 747 -14.80 -25.19 -1.87
N GLY A 748 -15.14 -25.25 -0.57
CA GLY A 748 -16.03 -26.24 0.03
C GLY A 748 -15.31 -27.37 0.78
N GLN A 749 -15.99 -27.93 1.78
CA GLN A 749 -15.45 -28.95 2.70
C GLN A 749 -16.30 -30.22 2.73
N PRO A 750 -15.77 -31.39 3.14
CA PRO A 750 -16.61 -32.54 3.45
C PRO A 750 -17.65 -32.19 4.52
N GLY A 751 -18.93 -32.46 4.24
CA GLY A 751 -20.06 -32.04 5.08
C GLY A 751 -20.70 -30.71 4.67
N ASN A 752 -20.00 -29.88 3.90
CA ASN A 752 -20.56 -28.71 3.21
C ASN A 752 -19.82 -28.44 1.89
N PRO A 753 -20.14 -29.16 0.81
CA PRO A 753 -19.41 -29.04 -0.46
C PRO A 753 -19.72 -27.73 -1.22
N ASN A 754 -20.68 -26.94 -0.76
CA ASN A 754 -21.07 -25.68 -1.39
C ASN A 754 -21.47 -24.64 -0.32
N PRO A 755 -20.51 -24.22 0.54
CA PRO A 755 -20.77 -23.17 1.52
C PRO A 755 -21.11 -21.86 0.79
N PRO A 756 -21.81 -20.90 1.44
CA PRO A 756 -22.02 -19.60 0.83
C PRO A 756 -20.68 -18.89 0.58
N THR A 757 -20.58 -18.07 -0.47
CA THR A 757 -19.42 -17.19 -0.70
C THR A 757 -19.48 -15.97 0.20
N VAL A 758 -18.38 -15.24 0.38
CA VAL A 758 -18.38 -13.97 1.13
C VAL A 758 -19.33 -12.93 0.53
N ALA A 759 -19.53 -12.93 -0.78
CA ALA A 759 -20.54 -12.08 -1.44
C ALA A 759 -21.97 -12.45 -1.03
N GLU A 760 -22.30 -13.75 -1.01
CA GLU A 760 -23.61 -14.24 -0.55
C GLU A 760 -23.82 -13.97 0.95
N MET A 761 -22.76 -14.12 1.75
CA MET A 761 -22.74 -13.75 3.17
C MET A 761 -22.96 -12.24 3.38
N LEU A 762 -22.30 -11.39 2.62
CA LEU A 762 -22.50 -9.94 2.67
C LEU A 762 -23.94 -9.57 2.30
N GLN A 763 -24.48 -10.13 1.22
CA GLN A 763 -25.85 -9.86 0.78
C GLN A 763 -26.89 -10.19 1.86
N ALA A 764 -26.72 -11.33 2.55
CA ALA A 764 -27.58 -11.73 3.65
C ALA A 764 -27.39 -10.84 4.88
N THR A 765 -26.16 -10.42 5.17
CA THR A 765 -25.83 -9.49 6.25
C THR A 765 -26.52 -8.15 6.03
N LEU A 766 -26.38 -7.56 4.83
CA LEU A 766 -27.02 -6.31 4.46
C LEU A 766 -28.54 -6.40 4.58
N THR A 767 -29.15 -7.54 4.24
CA THR A 767 -30.60 -7.77 4.46
C THR A 767 -30.98 -7.65 5.95
N SER A 768 -30.13 -8.12 6.86
CA SER A 768 -30.37 -8.05 8.30
C SER A 768 -30.12 -6.64 8.86
N VAL A 769 -28.91 -6.10 8.63
CA VAL A 769 -28.42 -4.89 9.31
C VAL A 769 -28.95 -3.59 8.73
N SER A 770 -29.34 -3.54 7.45
CA SER A 770 -29.81 -2.30 6.81
C SER A 770 -31.16 -1.80 7.32
N SER A 771 -31.80 -2.55 8.23
CA SER A 771 -33.04 -2.13 8.89
C SER A 771 -32.80 -1.32 10.16
N ASP A 772 -31.56 -1.23 10.62
CA ASP A 772 -31.19 -0.45 11.79
C ASP A 772 -31.26 1.06 11.48
N PRO A 773 -32.06 1.85 12.22
CA PRO A 773 -32.22 3.27 11.94
C PRO A 773 -30.97 4.11 12.22
N ASP A 774 -30.05 3.63 13.06
CA ASP A 774 -28.84 4.36 13.43
C ASP A 774 -27.66 4.05 12.49
N GLY A 775 -27.84 3.09 11.58
CA GLY A 775 -26.87 2.64 10.57
C GLY A 775 -26.13 1.39 10.98
N PHE A 776 -25.10 1.02 10.22
CA PHE A 776 -24.33 -0.20 10.48
C PHE A 776 -22.83 -0.11 10.15
N PHE A 777 -22.07 -1.04 10.71
CA PHE A 777 -20.68 -1.31 10.33
C PHE A 777 -20.47 -2.82 10.07
N VAL A 778 -20.03 -3.15 8.85
CA VAL A 778 -19.63 -4.52 8.47
C VAL A 778 -18.12 -4.57 8.25
N ALA A 779 -17.43 -5.51 8.90
CA ALA A 779 -16.10 -5.95 8.52
C ALA A 779 -16.19 -7.33 7.86
N LEU A 780 -15.67 -7.45 6.64
CA LEU A 780 -15.68 -8.68 5.85
C LEU A 780 -14.25 -9.02 5.47
N GLU A 781 -13.87 -10.29 5.62
CA GLU A 781 -12.56 -10.80 5.24
C GLU A 781 -12.69 -11.97 4.25
N GLU A 782 -11.90 -11.92 3.17
CA GLU A 782 -11.67 -13.06 2.28
C GLU A 782 -10.26 -13.58 2.50
N GLU A 783 -10.09 -14.34 3.59
CA GLU A 783 -8.84 -14.96 4.03
C GLU A 783 -8.16 -15.86 2.97
N GLY A 784 -8.95 -16.38 2.03
CA GLY A 784 -8.42 -17.26 0.98
C GLY A 784 -7.37 -16.59 0.10
N THR A 785 -7.40 -15.27 -0.11
CA THR A 785 -6.42 -14.57 -0.94
C THR A 785 -5.00 -14.69 -0.37
N ASP A 786 -4.86 -14.62 0.95
CA ASP A 786 -3.60 -14.87 1.64
C ASP A 786 -3.26 -16.36 1.66
N ASN A 787 -4.15 -17.20 2.22
CA ASN A 787 -3.71 -18.56 2.56
C ASN A 787 -3.36 -19.42 1.33
N PHE A 788 -4.06 -19.22 0.21
CA PHE A 788 -3.68 -19.88 -1.04
C PHE A 788 -2.32 -19.38 -1.52
N SER A 789 -2.04 -18.08 -1.40
CA SER A 789 -0.78 -17.45 -1.75
C SER A 789 0.38 -17.92 -0.87
N ASN A 790 0.15 -18.08 0.43
CA ASN A 790 1.11 -18.67 1.37
C ASN A 790 1.44 -20.15 1.07
N SER A 791 0.59 -20.82 0.31
CA SER A 791 0.83 -22.15 -0.25
C SER A 791 1.27 -22.15 -1.71
N ASN A 792 1.50 -20.96 -2.29
CA ASN A 792 1.76 -20.70 -3.70
C ASN A 792 0.74 -21.37 -4.64
N ASN A 793 -0.52 -21.44 -4.24
CA ASN A 793 -1.61 -22.01 -5.03
C ASN A 793 -2.25 -20.92 -5.89
N ALA A 794 -1.74 -20.75 -7.10
CA ALA A 794 -2.17 -19.69 -8.01
C ALA A 794 -3.66 -19.82 -8.40
N ALA A 795 -4.16 -21.06 -8.57
CA ALA A 795 -5.56 -21.27 -8.93
C ALA A 795 -6.52 -20.84 -7.81
N GLY A 796 -6.16 -21.15 -6.56
CA GLY A 796 -6.90 -20.75 -5.37
C GLY A 796 -6.83 -19.25 -5.10
N ALA A 797 -5.67 -18.62 -5.28
CA ALA A 797 -5.51 -17.17 -5.13
C ALA A 797 -6.39 -16.40 -6.13
N ILE A 798 -6.40 -16.81 -7.40
CA ILE A 798 -7.28 -16.24 -8.43
C ILE A 798 -8.76 -16.40 -8.05
N GLU A 799 -9.16 -17.60 -7.61
CA GLU A 799 -10.56 -17.87 -7.27
C GLU A 799 -11.01 -17.14 -6.01
N ALA A 800 -10.14 -17.00 -5.00
CA ALA A 800 -10.40 -16.18 -3.82
C ALA A 800 -10.53 -14.69 -4.15
N THR A 801 -9.65 -14.16 -5.02
CA THR A 801 -9.71 -12.77 -5.48
C THR A 801 -11.04 -12.49 -6.20
N LEU A 802 -11.54 -13.43 -7.01
CA LEU A 802 -12.85 -13.30 -7.66
C LEU A 802 -14.02 -13.32 -6.66
N ARG A 803 -13.91 -14.04 -5.54
CA ARG A 803 -14.92 -14.00 -4.47
C ARG A 803 -14.91 -12.66 -3.73
N ALA A 804 -13.73 -12.12 -3.43
CA ALA A 804 -13.57 -10.78 -2.87
C ALA A 804 -14.17 -9.72 -3.80
N ASP A 805 -13.86 -9.80 -5.10
CA ASP A 805 -14.42 -8.91 -6.12
C ASP A 805 -15.94 -8.96 -6.19
N ALA A 806 -16.53 -10.16 -6.13
CA ALA A 806 -17.97 -10.31 -6.09
C ALA A 806 -18.61 -9.66 -4.85
N ALA A 807 -17.93 -9.69 -3.69
CA ALA A 807 -18.40 -9.01 -2.49
C ALA A 807 -18.32 -7.49 -2.62
N ILE A 808 -17.27 -6.96 -3.26
CA ILE A 808 -17.16 -5.54 -3.62
C ILE A 808 -18.34 -5.13 -4.50
N GLY A 809 -18.69 -5.93 -5.52
CA GLY A 809 -19.86 -5.70 -6.36
C GLY A 809 -21.16 -5.58 -5.56
N VAL A 810 -21.41 -6.50 -4.63
CA VAL A 810 -22.57 -6.47 -3.73
C VAL A 810 -22.59 -5.18 -2.88
N ALA A 811 -21.44 -4.77 -2.35
CA ALA A 811 -21.33 -3.55 -1.55
C ALA A 811 -21.62 -2.30 -2.40
N MET A 812 -21.06 -2.21 -3.60
CA MET A 812 -21.29 -1.09 -4.50
C MET A 812 -22.74 -1.01 -4.99
N ASP A 813 -23.37 -2.16 -5.27
CA ASP A 813 -24.80 -2.24 -5.60
C ASP A 813 -25.66 -1.73 -4.43
N PHE A 814 -25.29 -2.04 -3.19
CA PHE A 814 -25.97 -1.50 -2.01
C PHE A 814 -25.89 0.04 -1.95
N VAL A 815 -24.72 0.64 -2.22
CA VAL A 815 -24.58 2.10 -2.29
C VAL A 815 -25.48 2.70 -3.37
N ARG A 816 -25.49 2.09 -4.56
CA ARG A 816 -26.24 2.60 -5.72
C ARG A 816 -27.75 2.46 -5.59
N GLU A 817 -28.20 1.34 -5.05
CA GLU A 817 -29.61 0.93 -5.11
C GLU A 817 -30.36 1.09 -3.79
N VAL A 818 -29.64 1.11 -2.65
CA VAL A 818 -30.25 1.04 -1.31
C VAL A 818 -29.93 2.26 -0.47
N ASP A 819 -28.66 2.54 -0.17
CA ASP A 819 -28.27 3.65 0.71
C ASP A 819 -26.97 4.35 0.24
N PRO A 820 -27.09 5.57 -0.34
CA PRO A 820 -25.93 6.33 -0.82
C PRO A 820 -25.07 6.91 0.32
N ASN A 821 -25.50 6.80 1.59
CA ASN A 821 -24.72 7.23 2.75
C ASN A 821 -23.82 6.09 3.28
N THR A 822 -23.21 5.32 2.38
CA THR A 822 -22.40 4.17 2.74
C THR A 822 -21.01 4.32 2.12
N LEU A 823 -19.97 4.14 2.94
CA LEU A 823 -18.59 3.97 2.49
C LEU A 823 -18.34 2.47 2.25
N VAL A 824 -17.80 2.15 1.08
CA VAL A 824 -17.18 0.86 0.78
C VAL A 824 -15.68 1.09 0.70
N LEU A 825 -14.91 0.35 1.50
CA LEU A 825 -13.46 0.51 1.58
C LEU A 825 -12.78 -0.86 1.49
N THR A 826 -11.71 -0.93 0.71
CA THR A 826 -10.82 -2.09 0.61
C THR A 826 -9.41 -1.73 1.03
N ALA A 827 -8.80 -2.61 1.82
CA ALA A 827 -7.39 -2.57 2.18
C ALA A 827 -6.91 -4.00 2.48
N ALA A 828 -5.62 -4.25 2.32
CA ALA A 828 -4.94 -5.44 2.81
C ALA A 828 -3.93 -5.05 3.87
N ASP A 829 -3.62 -5.99 4.73
CA ASP A 829 -2.51 -5.94 5.68
C ASP A 829 -1.14 -5.95 4.99
N SER A 830 -1.00 -6.80 3.96
CA SER A 830 0.26 -7.13 3.31
C SER A 830 0.05 -7.59 1.86
N GLU A 831 1.14 -7.96 1.17
CA GLU A 831 1.10 -8.71 -0.10
C GLU A 831 1.62 -10.14 0.12
N ALA A 832 0.72 -11.12 0.05
CA ALA A 832 1.05 -12.52 0.30
C ALA A 832 1.82 -13.14 -0.87
N GLY A 833 3.01 -13.68 -0.58
CA GLY A 833 3.86 -14.42 -1.53
C GLY A 833 4.49 -13.59 -2.67
N GLY A 834 4.07 -12.33 -2.86
CA GLY A 834 4.55 -11.47 -3.94
C GLY A 834 4.22 -12.06 -5.31
N LEU A 835 2.93 -12.32 -5.54
CA LEU A 835 2.39 -12.90 -6.79
C LEU A 835 2.70 -12.00 -7.98
N GLN A 836 3.18 -12.60 -9.08
CA GLN A 836 3.51 -11.90 -10.31
C GLN A 836 2.97 -12.62 -11.54
N VAL A 837 2.38 -11.86 -12.48
CA VAL A 837 1.77 -12.42 -13.70
C VAL A 837 2.69 -12.29 -14.90
N TRP A 838 3.00 -13.42 -15.54
CA TRP A 838 3.95 -13.49 -16.64
C TRP A 838 3.43 -14.20 -17.88
N GLN A 839 3.87 -13.72 -19.04
CA GLN A 839 3.66 -14.32 -20.36
C GLN A 839 4.97 -14.22 -21.18
N PRO A 840 5.36 -15.24 -21.99
CA PRO A 840 6.64 -15.23 -22.71
C PRO A 840 6.77 -14.23 -23.88
N THR A 841 8.00 -13.77 -24.08
CA THR A 841 8.50 -12.93 -25.21
C THR A 841 9.58 -13.65 -26.04
N PRO A 842 9.69 -13.46 -27.38
CA PRO A 842 8.78 -12.70 -28.24
C PRO A 842 7.44 -13.40 -28.39
N PHE A 843 6.38 -12.62 -28.50
CA PHE A 843 5.04 -13.13 -28.64
C PHE A 843 4.91 -14.06 -29.85
N ALA A 844 4.87 -15.36 -29.58
CA ALA A 844 4.35 -16.36 -30.49
C ALA A 844 2.98 -16.79 -29.94
N GLN A 845 1.94 -16.76 -30.79
CA GLN A 845 0.63 -17.30 -30.45
C GLN A 845 0.78 -18.73 -29.90
N GLY A 846 0.60 -18.92 -28.59
CA GLY A 846 0.54 -20.25 -27.99
C GLY A 846 1.56 -20.55 -26.89
N PHE A 847 1.66 -19.70 -25.86
CA PHE A 847 1.94 -20.28 -24.54
C PHE A 847 0.98 -21.45 -24.31
N PRO A 848 1.46 -22.62 -23.83
CA PRO A 848 0.83 -23.91 -24.12
C PRO A 848 -0.67 -23.91 -23.82
N SER A 849 -1.48 -24.15 -24.85
CA SER A 849 -2.92 -24.44 -24.70
C SER A 849 -3.19 -25.90 -24.36
N THR A 850 -2.13 -26.73 -24.38
CA THR A 850 -2.17 -28.13 -24.00
C THR A 850 -1.35 -28.35 -22.73
N PRO A 851 -1.82 -29.19 -21.79
CA PRO A 851 -1.07 -29.49 -20.58
C PRO A 851 0.34 -29.98 -20.88
N LEU A 852 1.33 -29.46 -20.16
CA LEU A 852 2.73 -29.85 -20.29
C LEU A 852 3.08 -30.95 -19.28
N THR A 853 3.96 -31.87 -19.69
CA THR A 853 4.57 -32.86 -18.80
C THR A 853 5.81 -32.33 -18.07
N THR A 854 6.25 -31.11 -18.39
CA THR A 854 7.35 -30.41 -17.73
C THR A 854 6.90 -29.01 -17.38
N GLN A 855 6.98 -28.67 -16.09
CA GLN A 855 6.62 -27.36 -15.57
C GLN A 855 7.61 -26.29 -16.05
N PRO A 856 7.13 -25.18 -16.65
CA PRO A 856 7.99 -24.07 -17.03
C PRO A 856 8.40 -23.27 -15.77
N THR A 857 9.60 -22.69 -15.84
CA THR A 857 10.16 -21.90 -14.74
C THR A 857 10.78 -20.61 -15.28
N ILE A 858 10.77 -19.55 -14.49
CA ILE A 858 11.41 -18.25 -14.80
C ILE A 858 12.71 -18.10 -14.00
N GLY A 859 13.78 -17.59 -14.61
CA GLY A 859 15.08 -17.49 -13.96
C GLY A 859 15.19 -16.30 -13.00
N VAL A 860 15.98 -16.47 -11.93
CA VAL A 860 16.39 -15.41 -10.99
C VAL A 860 17.92 -15.36 -10.98
N ASN A 861 18.52 -14.17 -10.99
CA ASN A 861 19.99 -14.04 -11.07
C ASN A 861 20.70 -14.43 -9.76
N PRO A 862 21.97 -14.90 -9.82
CA PRO A 862 22.79 -15.09 -11.00
C PRO A 862 22.50 -16.43 -11.69
N ASN A 863 22.28 -16.34 -13.01
CA ASN A 863 22.25 -17.50 -13.88
C ASN A 863 23.63 -18.18 -13.92
N GLY A 864 23.79 -19.36 -13.32
CA GLY A 864 24.96 -20.22 -13.53
C GLY A 864 25.74 -20.72 -12.30
N VAL A 865 25.28 -20.48 -11.06
CA VAL A 865 25.74 -21.31 -9.94
C VAL A 865 25.17 -22.72 -10.15
N SER A 866 25.95 -23.78 -9.91
CA SER A 866 25.57 -25.18 -10.16
C SER A 866 24.41 -25.72 -9.29
N ALA A 867 23.53 -24.88 -8.78
CA ALA A 867 22.38 -25.26 -7.99
C ALA A 867 21.15 -25.35 -8.90
N GLN A 868 20.44 -26.47 -8.86
CA GLN A 868 19.18 -26.71 -9.57
C GLN A 868 18.00 -25.86 -9.01
N ASN A 869 18.29 -24.67 -8.46
CA ASN A 869 17.51 -23.99 -7.41
C ASN A 869 17.19 -22.49 -7.71
N ALA A 870 17.58 -21.94 -8.86
CA ALA A 870 17.45 -20.51 -9.19
C ALA A 870 16.42 -20.23 -10.30
N ASN A 871 15.29 -20.96 -10.29
CA ASN A 871 14.16 -20.67 -11.16
C ASN A 871 12.85 -20.78 -10.37
N ASN A 872 11.88 -19.90 -10.61
CA ASN A 872 10.57 -19.96 -9.98
C ASN A 872 9.55 -20.66 -10.89
N PRO A 873 8.76 -21.60 -10.36
CA PRO A 873 7.69 -22.26 -11.12
C PRO A 873 6.56 -21.27 -11.43
N LEU A 874 5.94 -21.42 -12.61
CA LEU A 874 4.90 -20.52 -13.12
C LEU A 874 3.46 -20.87 -12.71
N ASP A 875 3.31 -21.67 -11.67
CA ASP A 875 2.08 -21.96 -10.91
C ASP A 875 2.34 -21.94 -9.40
N GLY A 876 3.58 -21.70 -8.97
CA GLY A 876 3.95 -21.61 -7.55
C GLY A 876 4.32 -22.90 -6.83
N THR A 877 4.01 -24.07 -7.38
CA THR A 877 4.30 -25.36 -6.73
C THR A 877 5.45 -26.07 -7.43
N THR A 878 6.03 -27.09 -6.79
CA THR A 878 6.94 -27.99 -7.52
C THR A 878 6.13 -29.12 -8.16
N GLY A 879 6.28 -29.34 -9.46
CA GLY A 879 5.86 -30.58 -10.14
C GLY A 879 6.65 -31.84 -9.69
N ARG A 880 6.87 -32.02 -8.38
CA ARG A 880 7.70 -33.08 -7.79
C ARG A 880 6.90 -33.91 -6.80
N LEU A 881 6.14 -34.86 -7.33
CA LEU A 881 6.15 -36.22 -6.77
C LEU A 881 6.22 -37.22 -7.93
N ILE A 882 7.44 -37.66 -8.26
CA ILE A 882 7.62 -38.95 -8.93
C ILE A 882 7.21 -40.01 -7.90
N ASP A 883 5.93 -40.36 -7.84
CA ASP A 883 5.53 -41.60 -7.16
C ASP A 883 6.04 -42.77 -8.00
N GLY A 884 7.13 -43.37 -7.53
CA GLY A 884 7.71 -44.58 -8.10
C GLY A 884 6.77 -45.79 -8.13
N ALA A 885 5.51 -45.68 -7.68
CA ALA A 885 4.49 -46.72 -7.78
C ALA A 885 3.55 -46.58 -9.00
N THR A 886 3.31 -45.37 -9.55
CA THR A 886 2.30 -45.16 -10.62
C THR A 886 2.77 -44.31 -11.80
N GLY A 887 3.83 -43.50 -11.67
CA GLY A 887 4.46 -42.81 -12.80
C GLY A 887 3.61 -41.75 -13.53
N THR A 888 2.67 -41.08 -12.85
CA THR A 888 1.93 -39.94 -13.42
C THR A 888 2.43 -38.63 -12.82
N ASP A 889 3.11 -37.81 -13.61
CA ASP A 889 3.29 -36.37 -13.32
C ASP A 889 1.91 -35.69 -13.38
N SER A 890 1.60 -34.80 -12.44
CA SER A 890 0.52 -33.82 -12.66
C SER A 890 0.92 -32.98 -13.87
N THR A 891 0.02 -32.85 -14.85
CA THR A 891 0.29 -32.03 -16.03
C THR A 891 0.05 -30.57 -15.70
N TRP A 892 1.08 -29.74 -15.86
CA TRP A 892 0.93 -28.30 -15.68
C TRP A 892 0.09 -27.71 -16.81
N THR A 893 -0.83 -26.79 -16.48
CA THR A 893 -1.67 -26.11 -17.46
C THR A 893 -1.57 -24.60 -17.23
N ALA A 894 -1.25 -23.87 -18.29
CA ALA A 894 -1.26 -22.41 -18.25
C ALA A 894 -2.68 -21.87 -18.00
N PHE A 895 -2.78 -20.73 -17.33
CA PHE A 895 -4.07 -20.08 -17.08
C PHE A 895 -4.57 -19.44 -18.39
N PRO A 896 -5.82 -19.73 -18.81
CA PRO A 896 -6.39 -19.09 -19.98
C PRO A 896 -6.71 -17.63 -19.67
N SER A 897 -6.31 -16.71 -20.55
CA SER A 897 -6.81 -15.34 -20.54
C SER A 897 -8.06 -15.24 -21.43
N GLN A 898 -9.04 -14.43 -21.04
CA GLN A 898 -10.05 -13.99 -22.00
C GLN A 898 -9.42 -13.03 -23.04
N PRO A 899 -10.03 -12.91 -24.25
CA PRO A 899 -9.59 -11.98 -25.27
C PRO A 899 -9.58 -10.52 -24.80
N SER A 900 -8.72 -9.72 -25.40
CA SER A 900 -8.75 -8.27 -25.34
C SER A 900 -9.78 -7.73 -26.35
N LEU A 901 -10.03 -6.42 -26.33
CA LEU A 901 -10.82 -5.75 -27.36
C LEU A 901 -10.13 -5.81 -28.74
N ASP A 902 -8.80 -5.95 -28.76
CA ASP A 902 -8.00 -5.95 -29.99
C ASP A 902 -7.74 -7.37 -30.54
N GLY A 903 -8.00 -8.42 -29.75
CA GLY A 903 -7.90 -9.79 -30.24
C GLY A 903 -7.71 -10.86 -29.16
N PRO A 904 -7.47 -12.11 -29.58
CA PRO A 904 -7.18 -13.20 -28.66
C PRO A 904 -5.91 -12.92 -27.85
N MET A 905 -5.99 -13.14 -26.54
CA MET A 905 -4.83 -13.13 -25.65
C MET A 905 -4.30 -14.55 -25.47
N GLY A 906 -2.98 -14.69 -25.33
CA GLY A 906 -2.36 -15.97 -24.98
C GLY A 906 -2.65 -16.37 -23.52
N ASN A 907 -2.31 -17.62 -23.19
CA ASN A 907 -2.32 -18.07 -21.79
C ASN A 907 -1.19 -17.39 -20.98
N PHE A 908 -1.29 -17.44 -19.65
CA PHE A 908 -0.31 -16.87 -18.73
C PHE A 908 0.09 -17.84 -17.62
N GLY A 909 1.17 -17.50 -16.92
CA GLY A 909 1.64 -18.17 -15.70
C GLY A 909 1.77 -17.18 -14.54
N VAL A 910 1.93 -17.73 -13.34
CA VAL A 910 2.06 -17.00 -12.09
C VAL A 910 3.39 -17.35 -11.42
N ALA A 911 4.27 -16.37 -11.26
CA ALA A 911 5.51 -16.49 -10.52
C ALA A 911 5.35 -15.90 -9.11
N TRP A 912 6.24 -16.28 -8.19
CA TRP A 912 6.20 -15.86 -6.80
C TRP A 912 7.58 -15.36 -6.36
N ALA A 913 7.59 -14.24 -5.63
CA ALA A 913 8.81 -13.72 -5.02
C ALA A 913 9.21 -14.52 -3.76
N GLY A 914 8.24 -15.12 -3.07
CA GLY A 914 8.44 -15.93 -1.87
C GLY A 914 7.17 -16.63 -1.43
N THR A 915 7.19 -17.16 -0.21
CA THR A 915 6.01 -17.60 0.56
C THR A 915 5.67 -16.72 1.79
N PRO A 916 6.51 -15.75 2.24
CA PRO A 916 6.08 -14.77 3.25
C PRO A 916 5.27 -13.62 2.64
N ASP A 917 4.82 -12.75 3.52
CA ASP A 917 4.18 -11.47 3.19
C ASP A 917 5.22 -10.37 2.91
N PHE A 918 4.80 -9.39 2.11
CA PHE A 918 5.62 -8.27 1.63
C PHE A 918 4.89 -6.92 1.80
N PRO A 919 5.58 -5.78 2.02
CA PRO A 919 4.94 -4.49 2.30
C PRO A 919 4.70 -3.59 1.08
N GLY A 920 5.13 -4.02 -0.11
CA GLY A 920 5.48 -3.09 -1.20
C GLY A 920 4.36 -2.68 -2.15
N ASN A 921 3.47 -3.60 -2.55
CA ASN A 921 2.50 -3.38 -3.63
C ASN A 921 1.04 -3.43 -3.20
N ILE A 922 0.69 -2.70 -2.15
CA ILE A 922 -0.68 -2.69 -1.63
C ILE A 922 -1.39 -1.41 -2.09
N VAL A 923 -2.62 -1.54 -2.59
CA VAL A 923 -3.46 -0.42 -3.03
C VAL A 923 -4.82 -0.52 -2.35
N ALA A 924 -5.14 0.49 -1.54
CA ALA A 924 -6.47 0.64 -0.98
C ALA A 924 -7.40 1.32 -2.00
N LYS A 925 -8.67 0.93 -2.01
CA LYS A 925 -9.71 1.57 -2.85
C LYS A 925 -10.98 1.86 -2.10
N ALA A 926 -11.65 2.96 -2.44
CA ALA A 926 -12.88 3.42 -1.82
C ALA A 926 -13.99 3.75 -2.83
N TYR A 927 -15.25 3.60 -2.41
CA TYR A 927 -16.44 3.96 -3.17
C TYR A 927 -17.58 4.42 -2.25
N GLY A 928 -18.37 5.42 -2.68
CA GLY A 928 -19.51 5.93 -1.91
C GLY A 928 -19.18 7.14 -1.03
N LEU A 929 -19.89 7.26 0.11
CA LEU A 929 -19.73 8.39 1.04
C LEU A 929 -18.29 8.49 1.53
N ASN A 930 -17.71 9.70 1.51
CA ASN A 930 -16.35 10.03 1.94
C ASN A 930 -15.23 9.33 1.17
N ALA A 931 -15.50 8.62 0.06
CA ALA A 931 -14.46 7.96 -0.72
C ALA A 931 -13.41 8.93 -1.26
N ASP A 932 -13.81 10.19 -1.49
CA ASP A 932 -12.97 11.32 -1.89
C ASP A 932 -11.93 11.75 -0.84
N LEU A 933 -12.07 11.27 0.41
CA LEU A 933 -11.08 11.52 1.45
C LEU A 933 -9.87 10.57 1.38
N LEU A 934 -9.95 9.47 0.61
CA LEU A 934 -8.84 8.52 0.49
C LEU A 934 -7.65 9.19 -0.25
N PRO A 935 -6.49 9.40 0.40
CA PRO A 935 -5.38 10.07 -0.25
C PRO A 935 -4.65 9.10 -1.18
N SER A 936 -3.94 9.64 -2.17
CA SER A 936 -3.16 8.86 -3.14
C SER A 936 -2.03 8.05 -2.51
N THR A 937 -1.57 8.42 -1.32
CA THR A 937 -0.66 7.65 -0.46
C THR A 937 -1.16 7.72 0.97
N LEU A 938 -1.41 6.58 1.60
CA LEU A 938 -1.99 6.51 2.94
C LEU A 938 -1.15 5.66 3.90
N ASP A 939 -1.06 6.12 5.14
CA ASP A 939 -0.64 5.27 6.26
C ASP A 939 -1.76 4.29 6.61
N ASN A 940 -1.43 3.10 7.12
CA ASN A 940 -2.43 2.10 7.48
C ASN A 940 -3.44 2.57 8.55
N THR A 941 -3.08 3.53 9.41
CA THR A 941 -4.00 4.11 10.40
C THR A 941 -5.12 4.92 9.76
N PHE A 942 -4.94 5.45 8.54
CA PHE A 942 -5.94 6.26 7.84
C PHE A 942 -7.21 5.47 7.49
N ILE A 943 -7.10 4.13 7.38
CA ILE A 943 -8.26 3.24 7.19
C ILE A 943 -9.25 3.39 8.35
N TYR A 944 -8.78 3.47 9.60
CA TYR A 944 -9.64 3.75 10.74
C TYR A 944 -10.23 5.16 10.67
N GLU A 945 -9.43 6.17 10.32
CA GLU A 945 -9.85 7.58 10.27
C GLU A 945 -11.04 7.80 9.34
N ILE A 946 -10.96 7.32 8.10
CA ILE A 946 -12.03 7.48 7.11
C ILE A 946 -13.31 6.73 7.53
N MET A 947 -13.18 5.56 8.16
CA MET A 947 -14.32 4.80 8.68
C MET A 947 -14.95 5.52 9.89
N TYR A 948 -14.15 6.01 10.84
CA TYR A 948 -14.59 6.75 12.01
C TYR A 948 -15.38 8.00 11.61
N LYS A 949 -14.81 8.81 10.71
CA LYS A 949 -15.46 10.01 10.16
C LYS A 949 -16.78 9.68 9.47
N THR A 950 -16.85 8.56 8.76
CA THR A 950 -18.09 8.13 8.11
C THR A 950 -19.17 7.69 9.12
N LEU A 951 -18.78 6.98 10.17
CA LEU A 951 -19.72 6.47 11.17
C LEU A 951 -20.26 7.58 12.09
N PHE A 952 -19.41 8.53 12.49
CA PHE A 952 -19.71 9.50 13.55
C PHE A 952 -19.74 10.96 13.09
N GLY A 953 -19.12 11.29 11.95
CA GLY A 953 -19.04 12.68 11.48
C GLY A 953 -18.15 13.58 12.33
N GLU A 954 -17.30 12.96 13.15
CA GLU A 954 -16.37 13.60 14.08
C GLU A 954 -14.95 13.46 13.55
N GLU A 955 -14.13 14.50 13.77
CA GLU A 955 -12.69 14.42 13.53
C GLU A 955 -12.02 13.73 14.73
N LEU A 956 -10.95 12.98 14.46
CA LEU A 956 -10.13 12.38 15.51
C LEU A 956 -9.33 13.46 16.26
N PRO A 957 -9.08 13.26 17.57
CA PRO A 957 -8.17 14.13 18.30
C PRO A 957 -6.75 14.03 17.74
N ASN A 958 -6.01 15.12 17.79
CA ASN A 958 -4.60 15.15 17.40
C ASN A 958 -3.80 14.29 18.37
N GLN A 959 -3.10 13.26 17.87
CA GLN A 959 -2.31 12.40 18.73
C GLN A 959 -0.99 13.06 19.13
N VAL A 960 -0.73 13.11 20.44
CA VAL A 960 0.54 13.52 21.02
C VAL A 960 1.13 12.34 21.77
N LEU A 961 1.97 11.58 21.07
CA LEU A 961 2.57 10.37 21.62
C LEU A 961 3.86 10.69 22.37
N GLY A 962 3.93 10.26 23.63
CA GLY A 962 5.15 10.32 24.44
C GLY A 962 6.11 9.17 24.15
N THR A 963 7.36 9.32 24.61
CA THR A 963 8.39 8.26 24.64
C THR A 963 8.66 7.85 26.08
N VAL A 964 9.52 6.84 26.30
CA VAL A 964 9.83 6.28 27.63
C VAL A 964 10.69 7.18 28.54
N GLU A 965 10.94 8.44 28.21
CA GLU A 965 11.76 9.39 29.00
C GLU A 965 10.91 10.45 29.73
N ASN A 966 11.50 11.20 30.69
CA ASN A 966 10.86 12.37 31.33
C ASN A 966 10.65 13.49 30.29
N GLN A 967 9.44 13.60 29.76
CA GLN A 967 9.16 14.52 28.66
C GLN A 967 8.32 15.72 29.09
N THR A 968 8.34 16.75 28.25
CA THR A 968 7.32 17.81 28.28
C THR A 968 6.51 17.68 27.00
N LEU A 969 5.26 17.25 27.13
CA LEU A 969 4.30 17.16 26.03
C LEU A 969 3.36 18.36 26.12
N THR A 970 3.09 18.98 24.98
CA THR A 970 2.21 20.15 24.92
C THR A 970 1.33 20.02 23.70
N GLY A 971 0.04 20.19 23.93
CA GLY A 971 -1.01 20.10 22.93
C GLY A 971 -1.07 21.30 22.01
N THR A 972 -2.08 21.27 21.17
CA THR A 972 -2.51 22.34 20.30
C THR A 972 -3.63 23.13 20.99
N ALA A 973 -4.45 23.84 20.22
CA ALA A 973 -5.67 24.46 20.76
C ALA A 973 -6.92 23.68 20.34
N GLU A 974 -6.72 22.52 19.73
CA GLU A 974 -7.74 21.56 19.29
C GLU A 974 -7.75 20.38 20.27
N ASN A 975 -8.69 19.46 20.12
CA ASN A 975 -8.75 18.29 20.98
C ASN A 975 -7.52 17.41 20.74
N ASP A 976 -6.72 17.18 21.77
CA ASP A 976 -5.54 16.33 21.68
C ASP A 976 -5.72 15.03 22.49
N LEU A 977 -5.07 13.97 22.02
CA LEU A 977 -4.95 12.69 22.71
C LEU A 977 -3.49 12.46 23.10
N PHE A 978 -3.19 12.61 24.38
CA PHE A 978 -1.86 12.31 24.91
C PHE A 978 -1.80 10.87 25.36
N ILE A 979 -0.83 10.13 24.82
CA ILE A 979 -0.51 8.79 25.26
C ILE A 979 0.97 8.76 25.59
N ALA A 980 1.31 8.88 26.87
CA ALA A 980 2.65 8.56 27.33
C ALA A 980 2.84 7.04 27.19
N ARG A 981 3.53 6.60 26.13
CA ARG A 981 3.70 5.17 25.81
C ARG A 981 4.35 4.42 26.97
N ARG A 982 3.86 3.21 27.24
CA ARG A 982 4.48 2.23 28.15
C ARG A 982 5.15 1.13 27.33
N GLY A 983 6.36 0.73 27.72
CA GLY A 983 7.09 -0.37 27.08
C GLY A 983 8.43 -0.64 27.76
N VAL A 984 8.45 -1.68 28.61
CA VAL A 984 9.57 -2.28 29.38
C VAL A 984 10.17 -1.44 30.53
N ASP A 985 9.47 -1.40 31.67
CA ASP A 985 9.79 -0.59 32.87
C ASP A 985 11.03 -1.05 33.70
N PRO A 986 11.64 -0.17 34.53
CA PRO A 986 11.23 -0.20 35.95
C PRO A 986 11.06 1.16 36.67
N THR A 987 11.20 2.31 35.99
CA THR A 987 10.60 3.61 36.41
C THR A 987 10.32 4.49 35.18
N SER A 988 9.18 4.27 34.55
CA SER A 988 8.41 5.19 33.71
C SER A 988 8.68 6.69 33.97
N GLY A 989 8.77 7.47 32.90
CA GLY A 989 9.28 8.84 32.96
C GLY A 989 8.30 9.81 33.62
N ASN A 990 8.79 10.63 34.56
CA ASN A 990 8.03 11.75 35.13
C ASN A 990 7.78 12.81 34.07
N ASN A 991 6.59 12.79 33.50
CA ASN A 991 6.18 13.62 32.38
C ASN A 991 5.56 14.94 32.86
N VAL A 992 5.66 15.97 32.03
CA VAL A 992 4.92 17.22 32.17
C VAL A 992 4.02 17.35 30.95
N ILE A 993 2.72 17.16 31.11
CA ILE A 993 1.75 17.20 30.01
C ILE A 993 0.83 18.40 30.19
N ALA A 994 0.65 19.16 29.12
CA ALA A 994 -0.30 20.27 29.08
C ALA A 994 -1.17 20.18 27.82
N GLY A 995 -2.47 19.94 27.99
CA GLY A 995 -3.45 19.88 26.90
C GLY A 995 -3.69 21.23 26.23
N LEU A 996 -3.65 22.29 27.02
CA LEU A 996 -3.90 23.68 26.63
C LEU A 996 -5.38 24.03 26.49
N SER A 997 -6.01 23.82 25.36
CA SER A 997 -7.39 24.23 25.07
C SER A 997 -7.99 23.20 24.15
N GLY A 998 -9.28 22.92 24.29
CA GLY A 998 -9.89 21.79 23.60
C GLY A 998 -10.29 20.72 24.62
N ASP A 999 -11.10 19.77 24.20
CA ASP A 999 -11.52 18.65 25.05
C ASP A 999 -10.46 17.54 24.96
N ASP A 1000 -9.44 17.63 25.81
CA ASP A 1000 -8.26 16.78 25.74
C ASP A 1000 -8.43 15.46 26.50
N ILE A 1001 -7.79 14.41 25.98
CA ILE A 1001 -7.68 13.11 26.66
C ILE A 1001 -6.22 12.86 27.00
N ILE A 1002 -5.91 12.72 28.29
CA ILE A 1002 -4.53 12.55 28.75
C ILE A 1002 -4.38 11.20 29.42
N TYR A 1003 -3.54 10.34 28.85
CA TYR A 1003 -3.01 9.13 29.48
C TYR A 1003 -1.58 9.40 29.96
N GLY A 1004 -1.42 9.59 31.28
CA GLY A 1004 -0.13 9.94 31.90
C GLY A 1004 0.91 8.81 31.86
N GLY A 1005 0.45 7.57 31.77
CA GLY A 1005 1.32 6.40 31.86
C GLY A 1005 1.59 6.06 33.32
N ASP A 1006 2.74 5.47 33.65
CA ASP A 1006 3.24 5.57 35.02
C ASP A 1006 4.37 6.59 35.10
N GLY A 1007 4.84 6.88 36.31
CA GLY A 1007 5.80 7.93 36.61
C GLY A 1007 5.15 8.89 37.59
N ASN A 1008 5.94 9.77 38.20
CA ASN A 1008 5.38 10.86 38.98
C ASN A 1008 5.19 12.06 38.06
N ASP A 1009 4.00 12.19 37.51
CA ASP A 1009 3.69 13.12 36.43
C ASP A 1009 3.13 14.44 36.94
N VAL A 1010 3.24 15.47 36.09
CA VAL A 1010 2.55 16.74 36.24
C VAL A 1010 1.66 16.93 35.04
N LEU A 1011 0.36 16.73 35.24
CA LEU A 1011 -0.63 16.77 34.17
C LEU A 1011 -1.52 17.99 34.32
N ARG A 1012 -1.79 18.64 33.20
CA ARG A 1012 -2.67 19.79 33.13
C ARG A 1012 -3.60 19.61 31.95
N GLY A 1013 -4.90 19.57 32.22
CA GLY A 1013 -5.95 19.48 31.21
C GLY A 1013 -6.00 20.75 30.38
N ASP A 1014 -6.93 21.63 30.70
CA ASP A 1014 -7.23 22.81 29.88
C ASP A 1014 -7.07 24.16 30.61
N PHE A 1015 -7.14 25.23 29.81
CA PHE A 1015 -7.03 26.64 30.24
C PHE A 1015 -8.28 27.46 29.90
N ASN A 1016 -9.31 26.85 29.35
CA ASN A 1016 -10.55 27.49 28.87
C ASN A 1016 -11.77 26.64 29.27
N THR A 1017 -12.99 26.99 28.88
CA THR A 1017 -14.21 26.30 29.35
C THR A 1017 -14.46 24.90 28.76
N SER A 1018 -13.43 24.19 28.31
CA SER A 1018 -13.51 22.86 27.71
C SER A 1018 -13.63 21.80 28.80
N SER A 1019 -13.47 20.52 28.50
CA SER A 1019 -13.35 19.51 29.57
C SER A 1019 -12.24 18.54 29.27
N ALA A 1020 -11.38 18.31 30.27
CA ALA A 1020 -10.30 17.34 30.21
C ALA A 1020 -10.73 15.97 30.72
N GLN A 1021 -10.19 14.93 30.09
CA GLN A 1021 -10.31 13.55 30.55
C GLN A 1021 -8.93 12.97 30.83
N ILE A 1022 -8.52 13.01 32.09
CA ILE A 1022 -7.20 12.57 32.55
C ILE A 1022 -7.33 11.17 33.16
N ARG A 1023 -6.66 10.20 32.55
CA ARG A 1023 -6.77 8.77 32.83
C ARG A 1023 -5.39 8.15 33.02
N GLN A 1024 -5.33 7.08 33.81
CA GLN A 1024 -4.17 6.19 33.93
C GLN A 1024 -2.83 6.90 34.13
N THR A 1025 -2.63 7.37 35.36
CA THR A 1025 -1.42 8.04 35.84
C THR A 1025 -0.93 7.18 37.00
N GLY A 1026 0.12 6.41 36.81
CA GLY A 1026 0.63 5.48 37.82
C GLY A 1026 1.82 6.11 38.52
N GLY A 1027 1.66 6.68 39.69
CA GLY A 1027 2.78 7.17 40.49
C GLY A 1027 2.28 8.16 41.52
N ASP A 1028 3.18 8.93 42.12
CA ASP A 1028 2.75 10.05 42.95
C ASP A 1028 2.55 11.28 42.04
N ASP A 1029 1.33 11.46 41.51
CA ASP A 1029 1.04 12.43 40.46
C ASP A 1029 0.55 13.79 40.98
N ILE A 1030 0.68 14.82 40.14
CA ILE A 1030 0.04 16.12 40.33
C ILE A 1030 -0.81 16.43 39.10
N ILE A 1031 -2.13 16.45 39.29
CA ILE A 1031 -3.10 16.62 38.20
C ILE A 1031 -3.95 17.86 38.42
N TYR A 1032 -3.99 18.73 37.42
CA TYR A 1032 -4.86 19.90 37.34
C TYR A 1032 -5.87 19.69 36.20
N GLY A 1033 -7.17 19.67 36.52
CA GLY A 1033 -8.27 19.56 35.55
C GLY A 1033 -8.30 20.78 34.64
N GLY A 1034 -8.49 21.95 35.25
CA GLY A 1034 -8.43 23.23 34.56
C GLY A 1034 -9.75 23.97 34.65
N SER A 1035 -10.35 24.27 33.52
CA SER A 1035 -11.62 24.98 33.45
C SER A 1035 -12.66 24.10 32.74
N GLY A 1036 -13.88 24.03 33.28
CA GLY A 1036 -14.97 23.18 32.77
C GLY A 1036 -15.03 21.81 33.44
N ASN A 1037 -15.90 20.91 32.96
CA ASN A 1037 -16.32 19.76 33.77
C ASN A 1037 -15.45 18.52 33.56
N ASP A 1038 -14.48 18.30 34.43
CA ASP A 1038 -13.39 17.37 34.20
C ASP A 1038 -13.64 15.96 34.74
N ARG A 1039 -12.88 15.01 34.19
CA ARG A 1039 -12.82 13.63 34.69
C ARG A 1039 -11.36 13.26 34.96
N ILE A 1040 -11.03 13.04 36.23
CA ILE A 1040 -9.65 12.82 36.68
C ILE A 1040 -9.55 11.50 37.45
N GLY A 1041 -8.60 10.64 37.08
CA GLY A 1041 -8.31 9.40 37.81
C GLY A 1041 -6.82 9.19 38.09
N GLY A 1042 -6.44 9.17 39.38
CA GLY A 1042 -5.04 9.07 39.85
C GLY A 1042 -4.46 7.65 39.92
N LYS A 1043 -5.28 6.60 39.79
CA LYS A 1043 -4.84 5.19 39.83
C LYS A 1043 -3.99 4.79 41.03
N SER A 1044 -2.66 4.72 40.91
CA SER A 1044 -1.82 4.07 41.90
C SER A 1044 -0.68 4.95 42.34
N GLY A 1045 -0.63 5.27 43.63
CA GLY A 1045 0.37 6.16 44.23
C GLY A 1045 -0.33 7.24 45.04
N ASN A 1046 0.41 8.18 45.62
CA ASN A 1046 -0.17 9.20 46.50
C ASN A 1046 -0.36 10.50 45.71
N ASP A 1047 -1.55 10.69 45.17
CA ASP A 1047 -1.78 11.72 44.17
C ASP A 1047 -2.21 13.06 44.77
N GLN A 1048 -1.98 14.12 44.02
CA GLN A 1048 -2.57 15.45 44.24
C GLN A 1048 -3.46 15.81 43.07
N LEU A 1049 -4.78 15.71 43.28
CA LEU A 1049 -5.80 15.87 42.25
C LEU A 1049 -6.58 17.17 42.49
N PHE A 1050 -6.54 18.08 41.53
CA PHE A 1050 -7.23 19.38 41.56
C PHE A 1050 -8.18 19.48 40.37
N GLY A 1051 -9.49 19.57 40.59
CA GLY A 1051 -10.47 19.79 39.51
C GLY A 1051 -10.43 21.22 38.95
N GLU A 1052 -10.19 22.19 39.83
CA GLU A 1052 -10.10 23.62 39.52
C GLU A 1052 -11.44 24.32 39.25
N GLU A 1053 -11.88 24.63 38.04
CA GLU A 1053 -13.21 25.24 37.80
C GLU A 1053 -14.13 24.27 37.08
N GLY A 1054 -15.33 23.98 37.56
CA GLY A 1054 -16.27 23.06 36.89
C GLY A 1054 -17.04 22.16 37.84
N ASP A 1055 -18.04 21.43 37.36
CA ASP A 1055 -18.66 20.33 38.10
C ASP A 1055 -17.90 19.02 37.78
N ASP A 1056 -16.87 18.72 38.57
CA ASP A 1056 -15.86 17.69 38.25
C ASP A 1056 -16.18 16.30 38.81
N ARG A 1057 -15.51 15.29 38.24
CA ARG A 1057 -15.49 13.92 38.78
C ARG A 1057 -14.08 13.43 38.98
N ILE A 1058 -13.71 13.17 40.23
CA ILE A 1058 -12.34 12.85 40.61
C ILE A 1058 -12.29 11.53 41.39
N TRP A 1059 -11.41 10.63 40.95
CA TRP A 1059 -11.11 9.34 41.56
C TRP A 1059 -9.62 9.28 41.96
N GLY A 1060 -9.32 9.16 43.26
CA GLY A 1060 -7.96 8.89 43.76
C GLY A 1060 -7.49 7.46 43.50
N ASP A 1061 -8.43 6.52 43.49
CA ASP A 1061 -8.19 5.09 43.29
C ASP A 1061 -7.34 4.42 44.39
N SER A 1062 -6.01 4.35 44.34
CA SER A 1062 -5.20 3.63 45.32
C SER A 1062 -3.95 4.38 45.75
N GLY A 1063 -3.80 4.57 47.06
CA GLY A 1063 -2.74 5.33 47.71
C GLY A 1063 -3.33 6.39 48.64
N ASP A 1064 -2.48 7.18 49.30
CA ASP A 1064 -2.92 8.22 50.22
C ASP A 1064 -3.10 9.56 49.47
N ASP A 1065 -4.26 9.78 48.87
CA ASP A 1065 -4.48 10.89 47.93
C ASP A 1065 -4.91 12.20 48.59
N LEU A 1066 -4.56 13.33 47.96
CA LEU A 1066 -5.13 14.65 48.22
C LEU A 1066 -6.06 15.05 47.08
N ILE A 1067 -7.35 15.19 47.37
CA ILE A 1067 -8.37 15.49 46.37
C ILE A 1067 -9.00 16.84 46.67
N HIS A 1068 -8.95 17.77 45.72
CA HIS A 1068 -9.60 19.07 45.78
C HIS A 1068 -10.46 19.26 44.54
N GLY A 1069 -11.79 19.32 44.73
CA GLY A 1069 -12.74 19.56 43.63
C GLY A 1069 -12.50 20.93 42.98
N GLY A 1070 -12.76 22.01 43.71
CA GLY A 1070 -12.50 23.35 43.22
C GLY A 1070 -13.79 24.17 43.18
N LEU A 1071 -13.94 25.04 42.19
CA LEU A 1071 -15.15 25.83 41.97
C LEU A 1071 -16.21 24.99 41.23
N GLY A 1072 -17.25 24.53 41.90
CA GLY A 1072 -18.40 23.85 41.31
C GLY A 1072 -19.03 22.84 42.28
N ASN A 1073 -19.81 21.90 41.78
CA ASN A 1073 -20.39 20.83 42.61
C ASN A 1073 -19.79 19.50 42.21
N ASP A 1074 -18.70 19.13 42.87
CA ASP A 1074 -17.87 18.03 42.41
C ASP A 1074 -18.31 16.69 42.97
N THR A 1075 -17.89 15.60 42.31
CA THR A 1075 -18.02 14.24 42.83
C THR A 1075 -16.64 13.65 43.08
N LEU A 1076 -16.33 13.39 44.35
CA LEU A 1076 -15.00 13.01 44.80
C LEU A 1076 -15.01 11.60 45.42
N ILE A 1077 -14.09 10.73 44.98
CA ILE A 1077 -13.95 9.35 45.45
C ILE A 1077 -12.47 9.09 45.74
N GLY A 1078 -12.14 8.81 47.00
CA GLY A 1078 -10.75 8.57 47.42
C GLY A 1078 -10.25 7.19 46.99
N GLY A 1079 -10.95 6.13 47.39
CA GLY A 1079 -10.62 4.77 47.00
C GLY A 1079 -9.91 4.01 48.11
N ALA A 1080 -8.73 3.44 47.88
CA ALA A 1080 -7.99 2.60 48.81
C ALA A 1080 -6.75 3.32 49.35
N GLY A 1081 -6.72 3.64 50.64
CA GLY A 1081 -5.59 4.35 51.26
C GLY A 1081 -6.11 5.32 52.31
N ARG A 1082 -5.33 6.33 52.70
CA ARG A 1082 -5.75 7.36 53.65
C ARG A 1082 -5.90 8.69 52.94
N ASP A 1083 -7.05 8.84 52.32
CA ASP A 1083 -7.34 9.93 51.40
C ASP A 1083 -7.73 11.20 52.16
N THR A 1084 -7.40 12.37 51.63
CA THR A 1084 -7.71 13.69 52.18
C THR A 1084 -8.54 14.50 51.18
N PHE A 1085 -9.79 14.80 51.52
CA PHE A 1085 -10.67 15.63 50.68
C PHE A 1085 -10.65 17.08 51.17
N ALA A 1086 -10.19 18.00 50.33
CA ALA A 1086 -10.10 19.42 50.65
C ALA A 1086 -11.48 20.09 50.67
N LEU A 1087 -11.76 20.83 51.75
CA LEU A 1087 -12.95 21.68 51.90
C LEU A 1087 -12.50 23.14 51.97
N ALA A 1088 -13.07 23.99 51.13
CA ALA A 1088 -12.89 25.44 51.21
C ALA A 1088 -14.21 26.21 51.11
N LEU A 1089 -14.15 27.51 51.37
CA LEU A 1089 -15.29 28.43 51.28
C LEU A 1089 -15.35 29.05 49.88
N GLY A 1090 -16.55 29.20 49.35
CA GLY A 1090 -16.82 29.83 48.05
C GLY A 1090 -16.59 28.91 46.85
N GLU A 1091 -16.35 27.63 47.10
CA GLU A 1091 -15.98 26.63 46.10
C GLU A 1091 -17.16 25.78 45.63
N GLY A 1092 -18.29 25.76 46.35
CA GLY A 1092 -19.51 25.08 45.91
C GLY A 1092 -19.87 23.91 46.81
N VAL A 1093 -20.60 22.91 46.29
CA VAL A 1093 -21.16 21.82 47.11
C VAL A 1093 -20.75 20.45 46.58
N ASP A 1094 -19.70 19.90 47.17
CA ASP A 1094 -19.15 18.61 46.73
C ASP A 1094 -19.93 17.42 47.27
N THR A 1095 -19.87 16.31 46.54
CA THR A 1095 -20.36 15.01 46.97
C THR A 1095 -19.18 14.05 47.11
N ILE A 1096 -18.81 13.73 48.34
CA ILE A 1096 -17.76 12.76 48.63
C ILE A 1096 -18.40 11.39 48.82
N GLN A 1097 -18.00 10.40 48.03
CA GLN A 1097 -18.51 9.03 48.14
C GLN A 1097 -17.46 8.07 48.69
N GLY A 1098 -17.91 7.07 49.44
CA GLY A 1098 -17.01 6.03 49.98
C GLY A 1098 -16.16 6.44 51.19
N PHE A 1099 -16.29 7.67 51.71
CA PHE A 1099 -15.50 8.17 52.85
C PHE A 1099 -15.52 7.21 54.07
N ARG A 1100 -14.35 6.79 54.54
CA ARG A 1100 -14.15 5.85 55.66
C ARG A 1100 -13.69 6.59 56.91
N VAL A 1101 -14.62 6.76 57.86
CA VAL A 1101 -14.32 7.38 59.15
C VAL A 1101 -13.19 6.65 59.89
N GLY A 1102 -12.11 7.38 60.19
CA GLY A 1102 -10.95 6.86 60.93
C GLY A 1102 -9.81 6.39 60.04
N GLN A 1103 -10.02 6.35 58.72
CA GLN A 1103 -8.99 6.10 57.72
C GLN A 1103 -8.74 7.38 56.91
N ASP A 1104 -9.79 7.88 56.27
CA ASP A 1104 -9.78 9.07 55.41
C ASP A 1104 -9.98 10.35 56.25
N GLN A 1105 -9.60 11.50 55.68
CA GLN A 1105 -9.60 12.81 56.32
C GLN A 1105 -10.29 13.89 55.47
N LEU A 1106 -10.80 14.92 56.15
CA LEU A 1106 -11.33 16.13 55.55
C LEU A 1106 -10.32 17.28 55.78
N GLY A 1107 -9.69 17.74 54.72
CA GLY A 1107 -8.73 18.83 54.75
C GLY A 1107 -9.43 20.18 54.85
N LEU A 1108 -9.07 21.01 55.83
CA LEU A 1108 -9.60 22.37 55.96
C LEU A 1108 -8.62 23.35 55.32
N LYS A 1109 -9.00 23.88 54.15
CA LYS A 1109 -8.16 24.78 53.35
C LYS A 1109 -8.32 26.24 53.76
N GLY A 1110 -7.25 27.02 53.65
CA GLY A 1110 -7.25 28.45 53.93
C GLY A 1110 -7.56 28.80 55.39
N SER A 1111 -8.55 29.66 55.65
CA SER A 1111 -8.91 30.10 57.00
C SER A 1111 -9.95 29.22 57.71
N LEU A 1112 -10.35 28.09 57.10
CA LEU A 1112 -11.37 27.20 57.64
C LEU A 1112 -10.82 26.44 58.85
N THR A 1113 -11.62 26.36 59.92
CA THR A 1113 -11.27 25.64 61.15
C THR A 1113 -12.42 24.74 61.58
N PHE A 1114 -12.11 23.62 62.25
CA PHE A 1114 -13.11 22.65 62.70
C PHE A 1114 -14.22 23.31 63.55
N GLY A 1115 -13.89 24.34 64.33
CA GLY A 1115 -14.85 25.06 65.18
C GLY A 1115 -15.92 25.85 64.41
N GLN A 1116 -15.76 26.04 63.09
CA GLN A 1116 -16.71 26.73 62.23
C GLN A 1116 -17.70 25.77 61.55
N LEU A 1117 -17.47 24.46 61.63
CA LEU A 1117 -18.26 23.46 60.92
C LEU A 1117 -19.50 23.03 61.72
N SER A 1118 -20.55 22.72 60.99
CA SER A 1118 -21.79 22.11 61.48
C SER A 1118 -22.13 20.90 60.61
N PHE A 1119 -22.76 19.89 61.23
CA PHE A 1119 -23.03 18.61 60.60
C PHE A 1119 -24.51 18.28 60.70
N THR A 1120 -25.16 18.07 59.55
CA THR A 1120 -26.59 17.73 59.49
C THR A 1120 -26.80 16.44 58.71
N GLN A 1121 -27.54 15.48 59.28
CA GLN A 1121 -27.92 14.26 58.58
C GLN A 1121 -29.16 14.50 57.72
N ASN A 1122 -29.13 14.03 56.46
CA ASN A 1122 -30.31 14.01 55.60
C ASN A 1122 -30.36 12.73 54.74
N SER A 1123 -31.29 12.65 53.80
CA SER A 1123 -31.46 11.48 52.92
C SER A 1123 -30.30 11.25 51.94
N ARG A 1124 -29.37 12.19 51.80
CA ARG A 1124 -28.17 12.09 50.96
C ARG A 1124 -26.92 11.72 51.77
N GLY A 1125 -26.94 11.83 53.10
CA GLY A 1125 -25.82 11.49 53.98
C GLY A 1125 -25.51 12.59 55.01
N THR A 1126 -24.23 12.75 55.35
CA THR A 1126 -23.77 13.80 56.27
C THR A 1126 -23.47 15.08 55.51
N VAL A 1127 -24.27 16.13 55.72
CA VAL A 1127 -24.04 17.48 55.18
C VAL A 1127 -23.08 18.24 56.10
N ILE A 1128 -21.99 18.75 55.54
CA ILE A 1128 -21.00 19.57 56.22
C ILE A 1128 -21.20 21.03 55.79
N SER A 1129 -21.34 21.94 56.75
CA SER A 1129 -21.61 23.36 56.47
C SER A 1129 -20.79 24.28 57.37
N ALA A 1130 -20.31 25.39 56.82
CA ALA A 1130 -19.67 26.48 57.57
C ALA A 1130 -20.60 27.70 57.57
N GLY A 1131 -21.21 28.00 58.72
CA GLY A 1131 -22.25 29.04 58.80
C GLY A 1131 -23.49 28.66 57.98
N SER A 1132 -23.81 29.44 56.94
CA SER A 1132 -24.95 29.18 56.03
C SER A 1132 -24.56 28.45 54.76
N GLU A 1133 -23.27 28.24 54.52
CA GLU A 1133 -22.73 27.63 53.31
C GLU A 1133 -22.56 26.13 53.51
N VAL A 1134 -23.05 25.34 52.56
CA VAL A 1134 -22.78 23.90 52.50
C VAL A 1134 -21.48 23.71 51.75
N LEU A 1135 -20.54 22.95 52.30
CA LEU A 1135 -19.25 22.69 51.67
C LEU A 1135 -19.24 21.34 50.96
N ALA A 1136 -19.76 20.30 51.62
CA ALA A 1136 -19.80 18.96 51.05
C ALA A 1136 -20.90 18.09 51.67
N VAL A 1137 -21.24 17.02 50.96
CA VAL A 1137 -22.10 15.93 51.42
C VAL A 1137 -21.32 14.62 51.37
N LEU A 1138 -21.15 13.98 52.53
CA LEU A 1138 -20.60 12.62 52.60
C LEU A 1138 -21.71 11.61 52.29
N SER A 1139 -21.72 11.08 51.08
CA SER A 1139 -22.74 10.16 50.59
C SER A 1139 -22.72 8.85 51.37
N GLY A 1140 -23.89 8.41 51.86
CA GLY A 1140 -24.06 7.15 52.59
C GLY A 1140 -23.42 7.09 53.98
N GLN A 1141 -22.66 8.10 54.40
CA GLN A 1141 -22.04 8.15 55.73
C GLN A 1141 -22.99 8.73 56.78
N THR A 1142 -23.21 7.99 57.87
CA THR A 1142 -24.06 8.37 59.02
C THR A 1142 -23.32 8.41 60.35
N SER A 1143 -22.03 8.09 60.33
CA SER A 1143 -21.15 8.08 61.51
C SER A 1143 -20.86 9.49 62.01
N THR A 1144 -20.60 9.64 63.31
CA THR A 1144 -20.26 10.94 63.91
C THR A 1144 -18.83 11.36 63.57
N LEU A 1145 -18.68 12.51 62.93
CA LEU A 1145 -17.37 13.12 62.67
C LEU A 1145 -16.84 13.83 63.91
N THR A 1146 -15.54 13.67 64.20
CA THR A 1146 -14.85 14.36 65.29
C THR A 1146 -13.63 15.10 64.76
N VAL A 1147 -12.97 15.92 65.60
CA VAL A 1147 -11.79 16.68 65.19
C VAL A 1147 -10.67 15.81 64.59
N SER A 1148 -10.58 14.52 64.95
CA SER A 1148 -9.58 13.60 64.38
C SER A 1148 -9.84 13.21 62.92
N ASN A 1149 -11.03 13.49 62.39
CA ASN A 1149 -11.36 13.31 60.98
C ASN A 1149 -10.93 14.51 60.13
N PHE A 1150 -10.37 15.55 60.73
CA PHE A 1150 -10.00 16.77 60.04
C PHE A 1150 -8.52 17.06 60.20
N VAL A 1151 -7.94 17.62 59.14
CA VAL A 1151 -6.55 18.07 59.10
C VAL A 1151 -6.50 19.47 58.50
N ALA A 1152 -5.58 20.32 58.94
CA ALA A 1152 -5.35 21.60 58.30
C ALA A 1152 -4.46 21.38 57.07
N ILE A 1153 -4.89 21.89 55.92
CA ILE A 1153 -4.13 21.83 54.66
C ILE A 1153 -3.83 23.25 54.17
N ALA A 1154 -2.72 23.40 53.45
CA ALA A 1154 -2.17 24.69 53.05
C ALA A 1154 -3.03 25.40 51.98
#